data_AF-A0A7V1ZF26-F1
#
_entry.id   AF-A0A7V1ZF26-F1
#
_cell.length_a   1.000
_cell.length_b   1.000
_cell.length_c   1.000
_cell.angle_alpha   90.00
_cell.angle_beta   90.00
_cell.angle_gamma   90.00
#
_symmetry.space_group_name_H-M   'P 1'
#
loop_
_entity.id
_entity.type
_entity.pdbx_description
1 polymer ?
#
loop_
_entity_poly.entity_id
_entity_poly.type
_entity_poly.pdbx_seq_one_letter_code
_entity_poly.pdbx_strand_id
1 'polypeptide(L)'
;MRNFEIFIVFIVAIILFFNAIFGKLLVMTDAITDGIYLYEFIRNEILKGNFPFWNPYIFYGMPTIGTLQFGLYPFFVLLIILPAKFFLNYWVIFHFIICYIGMFLLVNRILNDKKIALFSAISYSLSAIFFGYIYSGHLGKLAIYSLLPFYFMFLREIFINPSSKNALILALFTSLISLNAHVQMLYYLILFTLIYSIYELFFIFKENNKKAFKIILLGLFVLIISTIIFLGQFLPIYDYTINYSQRGLKGDDYQFAITWSLGWQDYISTFIGGFSGFSIESPYAHYWGPNPFKINSEYLGIIVFLIFVLSFLNSSERKLRNILIFNFILFSIISLGGSTFLYKFIWSILPFYQKFRAPSMAFYICVFSLVLISSITLKNIKENPSSYLKILFFVPIILFIFWLFSSESLINSVFNNSIEKAQIVSFEFDKIRFSIFLAFVFSLLASLLIYSYIKKWISFNFLMISLTSLSAFDLYLISKNFIQYVEDDRNIFEDDSVVKFLKENKGYYVVFPFYYRTDENYFTLKKIETIGGHHGVQPYRLFSLIGAEGRLMLNPATTTELLKNPKLSDILSIRYVITQKLPKETNEPIISLFYEYVKNYNKVYDDGFFEIYENPNYYPKFYFVSSYKVSKNPIIDVRNYDKKLVFENEPDEKINHNEEIRANIEILKFSENYVKLKVVLENSSYLVFSENYHHQWRAYVNGKEKKVYRVNWTQMAIALNKGDYIVEFVYKPNLEFLSLTFYIFGFIILGLSFILLRIKK
;
A
#
# COMPACT_ATOMS: atom_id res chain seq x y z
N MET A 1 3.21 13.34 -32.24
CA MET A 1 1.98 12.51 -32.14
C MET A 1 0.89 13.23 -32.92
N ARG A 2 -0.07 12.55 -33.56
CA ARG A 2 -1.30 13.24 -33.98
C ARG A 2 -2.19 13.36 -32.74
N ASN A 3 -3.05 14.36 -32.69
CA ASN A 3 -3.89 14.65 -31.52
C ASN A 3 -4.92 13.53 -31.23
N PHE A 4 -5.22 12.68 -32.22
CA PHE A 4 -6.31 11.70 -32.15
C PHE A 4 -6.04 10.53 -31.17
N GLU A 5 -4.86 9.90 -31.22
CA GLU A 5 -4.58 8.73 -30.38
C GLU A 5 -4.48 9.09 -28.88
N ILE A 6 -4.11 10.34 -28.59
CA ILE A 6 -4.15 10.93 -27.24
C ILE A 6 -5.59 11.24 -26.84
N PHE A 7 -6.42 11.73 -27.75
CA PHE A 7 -7.82 12.04 -27.45
C PHE A 7 -8.61 10.80 -27.00
N ILE A 8 -8.29 9.62 -27.55
CA ILE A 8 -8.90 8.35 -27.16
C ILE A 8 -8.75 8.08 -25.66
N VAL A 9 -7.57 8.32 -25.05
CA VAL A 9 -7.40 8.04 -23.62
C VAL A 9 -8.28 8.93 -22.74
N PHE A 10 -8.48 10.19 -23.13
CA PHE A 10 -9.37 11.09 -22.41
C PHE A 10 -10.83 10.65 -22.53
N ILE A 11 -11.27 10.23 -23.72
CA ILE A 11 -12.63 9.66 -23.88
C ILE A 11 -12.81 8.43 -22.99
N VAL A 12 -11.87 7.48 -23.03
CA VAL A 12 -11.97 6.24 -22.24
C VAL A 12 -11.95 6.55 -20.74
N ALA A 13 -11.08 7.45 -20.29
CA ALA A 13 -11.04 7.89 -18.90
C ALA A 13 -12.36 8.56 -18.46
N ILE A 14 -12.94 9.41 -19.31
CA ILE A 14 -14.26 10.03 -19.05
C ILE A 14 -15.34 8.97 -18.95
N ILE A 15 -15.37 7.98 -19.84
CA ILE A 15 -16.40 6.92 -19.82
C ILE A 15 -16.28 6.08 -18.54
N LEU A 16 -15.07 5.67 -18.16
CA LEU A 16 -14.85 4.79 -17.02
C LEU A 16 -15.03 5.50 -15.68
N PHE A 17 -14.57 6.75 -15.58
CA PHE A 17 -14.52 7.51 -14.34
C PHE A 17 -15.47 8.71 -14.33
N PHE A 18 -16.52 8.69 -15.15
CA PHE A 18 -17.49 9.79 -15.27
C PHE A 18 -17.99 10.27 -13.90
N ASN A 19 -18.51 9.33 -13.10
CA ASN A 19 -19.01 9.63 -11.77
C ASN A 19 -17.91 10.15 -10.83
N ALA A 20 -16.68 9.64 -10.95
CA ALA A 20 -15.53 10.09 -10.16
C ALA A 20 -15.12 11.54 -10.48
N ILE A 21 -15.12 11.90 -11.76
CA ILE A 21 -14.81 13.25 -12.24
C ILE A 21 -15.81 14.26 -11.67
N PHE A 22 -17.10 13.90 -11.66
CA PHE A 22 -18.17 14.75 -11.13
C PHE A 22 -18.42 14.58 -9.63
N GLY A 23 -17.51 13.90 -8.93
CA GLY A 23 -17.48 13.92 -7.47
C GLY A 23 -18.24 12.80 -6.77
N LYS A 24 -18.38 11.59 -7.33
CA LYS A 24 -18.61 10.39 -6.51
C LYS A 24 -17.26 9.78 -6.11
N LEU A 25 -17.08 9.43 -4.85
CA LEU A 25 -15.82 8.81 -4.39
C LEU A 25 -15.72 7.38 -4.92
N LEU A 26 -14.58 7.00 -5.51
CA LEU A 26 -14.29 5.60 -5.82
C LEU A 26 -14.15 4.78 -4.54
N VAL A 27 -14.71 3.58 -4.52
CA VAL A 27 -14.43 2.62 -3.44
C VAL A 27 -12.97 2.21 -3.53
N MET A 28 -12.26 2.42 -2.41
CA MET A 28 -10.87 2.07 -2.22
C MET A 28 -10.73 1.55 -0.79
N THR A 29 -10.77 0.24 -0.59
CA THR A 29 -10.87 -0.36 0.76
C THR A 29 -9.88 0.26 1.73
N ASP A 30 -8.58 0.11 1.45
CA ASP A 30 -7.52 0.58 2.36
C ASP A 30 -7.40 2.11 2.35
N ALA A 31 -7.67 2.76 1.21
CA ALA A 31 -7.54 4.22 1.12
C ALA A 31 -8.69 4.96 1.80
N ILE A 32 -9.84 4.32 2.02
CA ILE A 32 -10.95 4.87 2.80
C ILE A 32 -10.73 4.61 4.30
N THR A 33 -10.29 3.41 4.69
CA THR A 33 -10.05 3.08 6.11
C THR A 33 -8.87 3.85 6.69
N ASP A 34 -7.77 3.97 5.93
CA ASP A 34 -6.54 4.66 6.36
C ASP A 34 -6.46 6.09 5.78
N GLY A 35 -6.50 6.18 4.44
CA GLY A 35 -6.01 7.33 3.70
C GLY A 35 -6.89 8.58 3.73
N ILE A 36 -8.22 8.47 3.54
CA ILE A 36 -9.07 9.64 3.26
C ILE A 36 -9.18 10.57 4.47
N TYR A 37 -9.35 10.01 5.68
CA TYR A 37 -9.44 10.76 6.93
C TYR A 37 -8.12 11.49 7.23
N LEU A 38 -7.02 10.78 7.04
CA LEU A 38 -5.67 11.27 7.25
C LEU A 38 -5.30 12.35 6.24
N TYR A 39 -5.61 12.15 4.96
CA TYR A 39 -5.36 13.14 3.90
C TYR A 39 -6.17 14.42 4.13
N GLU A 40 -7.43 14.31 4.53
CA GLU A 40 -8.25 15.49 4.84
C GLU A 40 -7.76 16.19 6.11
N PHE A 41 -7.35 15.44 7.14
CA PHE A 41 -6.71 16.00 8.34
C PHE A 41 -5.44 16.77 8.01
N ILE A 42 -4.49 16.15 7.29
CA ILE A 42 -3.21 16.77 6.91
C ILE A 42 -3.46 18.03 6.06
N ARG A 43 -4.37 17.94 5.09
CA ARG A 43 -4.79 19.10 4.28
C ARG A 43 -5.29 20.24 5.16
N ASN A 44 -6.20 19.96 6.09
CA ASN A 44 -6.79 20.97 6.98
C ASN A 44 -5.74 21.63 7.88
N GLU A 45 -4.73 20.89 8.34
CA GLU A 45 -3.64 21.46 9.12
C GLU A 45 -2.68 22.30 8.27
N ILE A 46 -2.31 21.82 7.08
CA ILE A 46 -1.46 22.58 6.14
C ILE A 46 -2.10 23.93 5.79
N LEU A 47 -3.41 23.96 5.53
CA LEU A 47 -4.14 25.20 5.23
C LEU A 47 -4.15 26.20 6.40
N LYS A 48 -3.96 25.73 7.64
CA LYS A 48 -3.79 26.57 8.83
C LYS A 48 -2.34 27.00 9.08
N GLY A 49 -1.41 26.61 8.20
CA GLY A 49 0.01 26.89 8.33
C GLY A 49 0.78 25.94 9.24
N ASN A 50 0.19 24.79 9.62
CA ASN A 50 0.81 23.82 10.51
C ASN A 50 0.92 22.45 9.81
N PHE A 51 2.12 21.88 9.70
CA PHE A 51 2.24 20.49 9.24
C PHE A 51 2.29 19.56 10.47
N PRO A 52 1.38 18.59 10.62
CA PRO A 52 1.36 17.68 11.77
C PRO A 52 2.43 16.60 11.59
N PHE A 53 3.64 16.82 12.10
CA PHE A 53 4.73 15.83 12.05
C PHE A 53 4.49 14.66 13.00
N TRP A 54 3.74 14.89 14.07
CA TRP A 54 3.23 13.87 14.97
C TRP A 54 1.71 13.78 14.85
N ASN A 55 1.18 12.56 14.82
CA ASN A 55 -0.25 12.30 14.79
C ASN A 55 -0.67 11.59 16.11
N PRO A 56 -1.25 12.32 17.08
CA PRO A 56 -1.70 11.75 18.36
C PRO A 56 -3.05 11.01 18.24
N TYR A 57 -3.71 11.12 17.08
CA TYR A 57 -5.08 10.66 16.86
C TYR A 57 -5.19 9.24 16.30
N ILE A 58 -4.10 8.49 16.36
CA ILE A 58 -4.01 7.08 15.97
C ILE A 58 -2.96 6.39 16.83
N PHE A 59 -3.26 5.18 17.29
CA PHE A 59 -2.34 4.32 18.03
C PHE A 59 -1.56 5.03 19.14
N TYR A 60 -2.20 5.93 19.88
CA TYR A 60 -1.57 6.63 21.01
C TYR A 60 -0.31 7.43 20.62
N GLY A 61 -0.25 7.88 19.36
CA GLY A 61 0.82 8.72 18.83
C GLY A 61 1.79 8.02 17.89
N MET A 62 1.97 8.58 16.70
CA MET A 62 3.02 8.15 15.76
C MET A 62 3.45 9.29 14.82
N PRO A 63 4.65 9.24 14.22
CA PRO A 63 5.10 10.28 13.29
C PRO A 63 4.43 10.15 11.93
N THR A 64 4.01 11.25 11.32
CA THR A 64 3.28 11.25 10.03
C THR A 64 4.19 10.86 8.85
N ILE A 65 5.34 11.54 8.69
CA ILE A 65 6.25 11.25 7.56
C ILE A 65 7.02 9.94 7.79
N GLY A 66 7.53 9.73 9.00
CA GLY A 66 8.25 8.51 9.39
C GLY A 66 7.42 7.23 9.25
N THR A 67 6.11 7.33 9.06
CA THR A 67 5.24 6.17 8.87
C THR A 67 4.64 6.10 7.46
N LEU A 68 4.96 7.01 6.53
CA LEU A 68 4.34 7.11 5.19
C LEU A 68 2.86 7.51 5.18
N GLN A 69 2.36 8.14 6.26
CA GLN A 69 1.03 8.77 6.23
C GLN A 69 0.94 9.91 5.21
N PHE A 70 2.09 10.51 4.85
CA PHE A 70 2.22 11.49 3.78
C PHE A 70 3.49 11.25 2.96
N GLY A 71 3.36 11.08 1.65
CA GLY A 71 4.49 10.82 0.74
C GLY A 71 5.06 12.09 0.10
N LEU A 72 6.29 12.00 -0.42
CA LEU A 72 6.96 13.09 -1.15
C LEU A 72 6.76 12.99 -2.68
N TYR A 73 5.88 12.11 -3.15
CA TYR A 73 5.59 11.98 -4.57
C TYR A 73 4.94 13.28 -5.10
N PRO A 74 5.41 13.90 -6.20
CA PRO A 74 5.01 15.25 -6.60
C PRO A 74 3.49 15.48 -6.76
N PHE A 75 2.73 14.43 -7.09
CA PHE A 75 1.28 14.53 -7.23
C PHE A 75 0.56 14.87 -5.91
N PHE A 76 1.18 14.62 -4.74
CA PHE A 76 0.64 15.01 -3.43
C PHE A 76 0.46 16.51 -3.25
N VAL A 77 1.10 17.36 -4.07
CA VAL A 77 0.84 18.81 -4.09
C VAL A 77 -0.64 19.12 -4.35
N LEU A 78 -1.33 18.27 -5.13
CA LEU A 78 -2.76 18.44 -5.38
C LEU A 78 -3.62 18.26 -4.13
N LEU A 79 -3.15 17.54 -3.11
CA LEU A 79 -3.88 17.42 -1.84
C LEU A 79 -3.97 18.76 -1.09
N ILE A 80 -3.03 19.67 -1.31
CA ILE A 80 -3.08 21.02 -0.72
C ILE A 80 -4.21 21.84 -1.35
N ILE A 81 -4.47 21.62 -2.65
CA ILE A 81 -5.41 22.43 -3.44
C ILE A 81 -6.81 21.81 -3.43
N LEU A 82 -6.90 20.48 -3.47
CA LEU A 82 -8.15 19.73 -3.61
C LEU A 82 -8.51 18.99 -2.30
N PRO A 83 -9.79 18.89 -1.96
CA PRO A 83 -10.25 17.98 -0.90
C PRO A 83 -9.79 16.54 -1.16
N ALA A 84 -9.61 15.76 -0.09
CA ALA A 84 -9.04 14.40 -0.15
C ALA A 84 -9.78 13.48 -1.14
N LYS A 85 -11.11 13.56 -1.17
CA LYS A 85 -11.97 12.83 -2.11
C LYS A 85 -11.57 13.07 -3.58
N PHE A 86 -11.44 14.34 -3.97
CA PHE A 86 -11.08 14.70 -5.35
C PHE A 86 -9.64 14.31 -5.65
N PHE A 87 -8.73 14.53 -4.69
CA PHE A 87 -7.34 14.09 -4.81
C PHE A 87 -7.23 12.59 -5.14
N LEU A 88 -7.95 11.73 -4.41
CA LEU A 88 -7.96 10.29 -4.64
C LEU A 88 -8.50 9.91 -6.03
N ASN A 89 -9.62 10.49 -6.44
CA ASN A 89 -10.18 10.25 -7.77
C ASN A 89 -9.21 10.68 -8.89
N TYR A 90 -8.63 11.88 -8.78
CA TYR A 90 -7.70 12.37 -9.77
C TYR A 90 -6.36 11.63 -9.76
N TRP A 91 -5.92 11.06 -8.63
CA TRP A 91 -4.77 10.17 -8.58
C TRP A 91 -4.97 8.98 -9.53
N VAL A 92 -6.13 8.33 -9.46
CA VAL A 92 -6.47 7.19 -10.32
C VAL A 92 -6.51 7.59 -11.79
N ILE A 93 -7.23 8.67 -12.10
CA ILE A 93 -7.41 9.14 -13.48
C ILE A 93 -6.06 9.54 -14.10
N PHE A 94 -5.23 10.27 -13.35
CA PHE A 94 -3.90 10.67 -13.79
C PHE A 94 -3.03 9.45 -14.14
N HIS A 95 -2.94 8.48 -13.23
CA HIS A 95 -2.12 7.30 -13.46
C HIS A 95 -2.69 6.36 -14.53
N PHE A 96 -4.02 6.36 -14.75
CA PHE A 96 -4.61 5.67 -15.90
C PHE A 96 -4.13 6.29 -17.22
N ILE A 97 -4.15 7.62 -17.33
CA ILE A 97 -3.66 8.35 -18.51
C ILE A 97 -2.17 8.11 -18.72
N ILE A 98 -1.36 8.19 -17.66
CA ILE A 98 0.09 7.95 -17.72
C ILE A 98 0.39 6.51 -18.16
N CYS A 99 -0.34 5.53 -17.63
CA CYS A 99 -0.22 4.12 -17.99
C CYS A 99 -0.45 3.90 -19.50
N TYR A 100 -1.56 4.43 -20.02
CA TYR A 100 -1.90 4.35 -21.44
C TYR A 100 -0.86 5.04 -22.32
N ILE A 101 -0.52 6.31 -22.03
CA ILE A 101 0.40 7.09 -22.86
C ILE A 101 1.79 6.45 -22.86
N GLY A 102 2.26 6.00 -21.69
CA GLY A 102 3.56 5.34 -21.55
C GLY A 102 3.64 4.09 -22.42
N MET A 103 2.63 3.24 -22.37
CA MET A 103 2.60 2.00 -23.15
C MET A 103 2.46 2.26 -24.66
N PHE A 104 1.61 3.21 -25.05
CA PHE A 104 1.48 3.64 -26.44
C PHE A 104 2.83 4.13 -27.01
N LEU A 105 3.50 5.03 -26.28
CA LEU A 105 4.77 5.60 -26.72
C LEU A 105 5.87 4.54 -26.79
N LEU A 106 5.96 3.66 -25.79
CA LEU A 106 6.92 2.57 -25.76
C LEU A 106 6.78 1.67 -27.00
N VAL A 107 5.57 1.14 -27.24
CA VAL A 107 5.34 0.20 -28.34
C VAL A 107 5.49 0.88 -29.71
N ASN A 108 4.99 2.11 -29.86
CA ASN A 108 5.16 2.85 -31.11
C ASN A 108 6.65 3.13 -31.38
N ARG A 109 7.46 3.36 -30.34
CA ARG A 109 8.90 3.58 -30.49
C ARG A 109 9.67 2.30 -30.84
N ILE A 110 9.24 1.14 -30.33
CA ILE A 110 9.86 -0.15 -30.66
C ILE A 110 9.48 -0.58 -32.09
N LEU A 111 8.19 -0.52 -32.45
CA LEU A 111 7.67 -1.19 -33.65
C LEU A 111 7.33 -0.25 -34.82
N ASN A 112 7.34 1.07 -34.57
CA ASN A 112 6.89 2.11 -35.50
C ASN A 112 5.51 1.81 -36.12
N ASP A 113 4.58 1.28 -35.30
CA ASP A 113 3.22 0.98 -35.70
C ASP A 113 2.22 1.45 -34.63
N LYS A 114 1.53 2.55 -34.94
CA LYS A 114 0.59 3.19 -34.03
C LYS A 114 -0.63 2.33 -33.71
N LYS A 115 -1.03 1.44 -34.61
CA LYS A 115 -2.24 0.61 -34.40
C LYS A 115 -1.94 -0.47 -33.39
N ILE A 116 -0.77 -1.11 -33.52
CA ILE A 116 -0.27 -2.06 -32.52
C ILE A 116 -0.06 -1.33 -31.18
N ALA A 117 0.54 -0.14 -31.20
CA ALA A 117 0.69 0.66 -29.99
C ALA A 117 -0.62 1.01 -29.28
N LEU A 118 -1.69 1.31 -30.04
CA LEU A 118 -3.02 1.56 -29.50
C LEU A 118 -3.61 0.31 -28.84
N PHE A 119 -3.51 -0.85 -29.51
CA PHE A 119 -3.90 -2.15 -28.91
C PHE A 119 -3.18 -2.37 -27.58
N SER A 120 -1.86 -2.24 -27.56
CA SER A 120 -1.06 -2.48 -26.36
C SER A 120 -1.36 -1.52 -25.23
N ALA A 121 -1.59 -0.24 -25.54
CA ALA A 121 -1.94 0.77 -24.54
C ALA A 121 -3.26 0.44 -23.85
N ILE A 122 -4.28 0.09 -24.64
CA ILE A 122 -5.60 -0.30 -24.15
C ILE A 122 -5.52 -1.61 -23.35
N SER A 123 -4.86 -2.64 -23.86
CA SER A 123 -4.74 -3.92 -23.16
C SER A 123 -3.99 -3.80 -21.83
N TYR A 124 -2.96 -2.95 -21.75
CA TYR A 124 -2.21 -2.73 -20.52
C TYR A 124 -2.98 -1.85 -19.52
N SER A 125 -3.51 -0.70 -19.95
CA SER A 125 -4.21 0.23 -19.05
C SER A 125 -5.56 -0.32 -18.57
N LEU A 126 -6.23 -1.15 -19.37
CA LEU A 126 -7.49 -1.80 -18.98
C LEU A 126 -7.30 -3.16 -18.30
N SER A 127 -6.07 -3.60 -18.04
CA SER A 127 -5.84 -4.88 -17.36
C SER A 127 -6.46 -4.87 -15.96
N ALA A 128 -6.97 -6.02 -15.51
CA ALA A 128 -7.70 -6.10 -14.25
C ALA A 128 -6.81 -5.80 -13.03
N ILE A 129 -5.48 -5.93 -13.17
CA ILE A 129 -4.53 -5.60 -12.10
C ILE A 129 -4.51 -4.10 -11.80
N PHE A 130 -4.69 -3.25 -12.81
CA PHE A 130 -4.78 -1.80 -12.61
C PHE A 130 -6.00 -1.45 -11.75
N PHE A 131 -7.18 -1.99 -12.09
CA PHE A 131 -8.40 -1.73 -11.35
C PHE A 131 -8.46 -2.44 -10.00
N GLY A 132 -7.87 -3.62 -9.89
CA GLY A 132 -7.70 -4.29 -8.60
C GLY A 132 -6.90 -3.45 -7.60
N TYR A 133 -5.89 -2.69 -8.06
CA TYR A 133 -5.19 -1.73 -7.20
C TYR A 133 -6.03 -0.50 -6.83
N ILE A 134 -7.01 -0.12 -7.64
CA ILE A 134 -7.99 0.93 -7.27
C ILE A 134 -8.87 0.43 -6.13
N TYR A 135 -9.57 -0.70 -6.34
CA TYR A 135 -10.52 -1.22 -5.38
C TYR A 135 -9.86 -1.54 -4.03
N SER A 136 -8.66 -2.14 -4.04
CA SER A 136 -7.88 -2.38 -2.82
C SER A 136 -7.29 -1.13 -2.16
N GLY A 137 -7.36 0.04 -2.80
CA GLY A 137 -6.79 1.28 -2.28
C GLY A 137 -5.26 1.34 -2.28
N HIS A 138 -4.59 0.48 -3.06
CA HIS A 138 -3.13 0.41 -3.15
C HIS A 138 -2.54 1.43 -4.15
N LEU A 139 -2.70 2.73 -3.84
CA LEU A 139 -2.33 3.84 -4.72
C LEU A 139 -0.87 3.83 -5.19
N GLY A 140 0.06 3.42 -4.32
CA GLY A 140 1.47 3.34 -4.67
C GLY A 140 1.78 2.21 -5.66
N LYS A 141 1.12 1.03 -5.54
CA LYS A 141 1.28 -0.07 -6.50
C LYS A 141 0.78 0.34 -7.88
N LEU A 142 -0.35 1.05 -7.91
CA LEU A 142 -0.94 1.62 -9.11
C LEU A 142 -0.01 2.63 -9.81
N ALA A 143 0.64 3.51 -9.05
CA ALA A 143 1.62 4.44 -9.60
C ALA A 143 2.84 3.71 -10.20
N ILE A 144 3.43 2.75 -9.49
CA ILE A 144 4.56 1.94 -10.00
C ILE A 144 4.17 1.23 -11.32
N TYR A 145 2.99 0.60 -11.34
CA TYR A 145 2.45 -0.05 -12.54
C TYR A 145 2.34 0.92 -13.72
N SER A 146 1.75 2.09 -13.50
CA SER A 146 1.53 3.09 -14.56
C SER A 146 2.82 3.71 -15.12
N LEU A 147 3.87 3.84 -14.30
CA LEU A 147 5.14 4.45 -14.70
C LEU A 147 6.09 3.45 -15.39
N LEU A 148 5.86 2.14 -15.23
CA LEU A 148 6.72 1.08 -15.77
C LEU A 148 6.97 1.21 -17.29
N PRO A 149 5.97 1.49 -18.16
CA PRO A 149 6.24 1.63 -19.58
C PRO A 149 7.19 2.79 -19.93
N PHE A 150 7.06 3.94 -19.26
CA PHE A 150 7.98 5.06 -19.44
C PHE A 150 9.38 4.72 -18.94
N TYR A 151 9.48 4.11 -17.76
CA TYR A 151 10.73 3.62 -17.20
C TYR A 151 11.46 2.71 -18.19
N PHE A 152 10.78 1.66 -18.69
CA PHE A 152 11.40 0.71 -19.61
C PHE A 152 11.75 1.33 -20.97
N MET A 153 10.93 2.26 -21.47
CA MET A 153 11.24 3.00 -22.70
C MET A 153 12.59 3.71 -22.60
N PHE A 154 12.85 4.43 -21.51
CA PHE A 154 14.11 5.14 -21.34
C PHE A 154 15.26 4.23 -20.93
N LEU A 155 14.99 3.12 -20.24
CA LEU A 155 15.98 2.07 -19.99
C LEU A 155 16.52 1.53 -21.32
N ARG A 156 15.64 1.10 -22.23
CA ARG A 156 16.02 0.60 -23.56
C ARG A 156 16.77 1.65 -24.38
N GLU A 157 16.34 2.92 -24.33
CA GLU A 157 16.99 4.00 -25.06
C GLU A 157 18.43 4.27 -24.63
N ILE A 158 18.81 3.98 -23.39
CA ILE A 158 20.21 4.06 -22.96
C ILE A 158 21.08 3.02 -23.70
N PHE A 159 20.58 1.80 -23.89
CA PHE A 159 21.32 0.74 -24.59
C PHE A 159 21.44 1.00 -26.10
N ILE A 160 20.39 1.57 -26.71
CA ILE A 160 20.38 1.89 -28.14
C ILE A 160 21.22 3.15 -28.40
N ASN A 161 20.84 4.25 -27.75
CA ASN A 161 21.38 5.60 -27.95
C ASN A 161 21.85 6.19 -26.62
N PRO A 162 23.04 5.80 -26.11
CA PRO A 162 23.52 6.22 -24.80
C PRO A 162 23.77 7.73 -24.76
N SER A 163 22.89 8.45 -24.06
CA SER A 163 22.93 9.90 -23.91
C SER A 163 22.55 10.30 -22.48
N SER A 164 23.13 11.41 -22.01
CA SER A 164 22.82 11.97 -20.70
C SER A 164 21.35 12.40 -20.59
N LYS A 165 20.72 12.81 -21.70
CA LYS A 165 19.28 13.14 -21.73
C LYS A 165 18.43 11.91 -21.38
N ASN A 166 18.72 10.76 -21.99
CA ASN A 166 17.99 9.52 -21.69
C ASN A 166 18.26 9.06 -20.25
N ALA A 167 19.49 9.20 -19.77
CA ALA A 167 19.84 8.91 -18.38
C ALA A 167 19.08 9.80 -17.38
N LEU A 168 18.97 11.11 -17.63
CA LEU A 168 18.20 12.00 -16.74
C LEU A 168 16.71 11.68 -16.72
N ILE A 169 16.12 11.37 -17.88
CA ILE A 169 14.70 10.99 -17.91
C ILE A 169 14.48 9.64 -17.23
N LEU A 170 15.40 8.68 -17.41
CA LEU A 170 15.34 7.41 -16.68
C LEU A 170 15.48 7.64 -15.17
N ALA A 171 16.41 8.49 -14.73
CA ALA A 171 16.58 8.85 -13.33
C ALA A 171 15.32 9.50 -12.74
N LEU A 172 14.64 10.37 -13.50
CA LEU A 172 13.36 10.94 -13.10
C LEU A 172 12.30 9.84 -12.87
N PHE A 173 12.07 8.94 -13.83
CA PHE A 173 11.07 7.88 -13.67
C PHE A 173 11.44 6.86 -12.57
N THR A 174 12.72 6.53 -12.44
CA THR A 174 13.23 5.67 -11.36
C THR A 174 12.98 6.30 -9.99
N SER A 175 13.20 7.61 -9.88
CA SER A 175 12.95 8.38 -8.66
C SER A 175 11.46 8.48 -8.35
N LEU A 176 10.62 8.76 -9.35
CA LEU A 176 9.16 8.78 -9.17
C LEU A 176 8.63 7.42 -8.71
N ILE A 177 9.14 6.32 -9.27
CA ILE A 177 8.80 4.96 -8.83
C ILE A 177 9.28 4.71 -7.39
N SER A 178 10.50 5.12 -7.04
CA SER A 178 11.07 4.87 -5.70
C SER A 178 10.40 5.67 -4.59
N LEU A 179 9.81 6.83 -4.91
CA LEU A 179 9.01 7.63 -3.98
C LEU A 179 7.63 7.01 -3.68
N ASN A 180 7.23 5.94 -4.35
CA ASN A 180 6.01 5.21 -4.01
C ASN A 180 6.33 4.18 -2.90
N ALA A 181 5.47 4.15 -1.87
CA ALA A 181 5.62 3.41 -0.60
C ALA A 181 5.64 1.86 -0.69
N HIS A 182 6.15 1.27 -1.78
CA HIS A 182 6.22 -0.18 -2.01
C HIS A 182 7.62 -0.64 -2.41
N VAL A 183 8.50 -0.74 -1.42
CA VAL A 183 9.90 -1.19 -1.57
C VAL A 183 9.99 -2.56 -2.25
N GLN A 184 9.02 -3.45 -2.05
CA GLN A 184 9.03 -4.78 -2.65
C GLN A 184 8.77 -4.78 -4.17
N MET A 185 7.85 -3.94 -4.66
CA MET A 185 7.66 -3.82 -6.12
C MET A 185 8.88 -3.16 -6.78
N LEU A 186 9.49 -2.18 -6.10
CA LEU A 186 10.76 -1.59 -6.50
C LEU A 186 11.88 -2.65 -6.56
N TYR A 187 11.95 -3.55 -5.57
CA TYR A 187 12.90 -4.66 -5.58
C TYR A 187 12.74 -5.55 -6.83
N TYR A 188 11.50 -5.92 -7.17
CA TYR A 188 11.23 -6.66 -8.41
C TYR A 188 11.60 -5.87 -9.67
N LEU A 189 11.40 -4.55 -9.68
CA LEU A 189 11.81 -3.70 -10.80
C LEU A 189 13.34 -3.67 -10.95
N ILE A 190 14.07 -3.58 -9.84
CA ILE A 190 15.53 -3.62 -9.82
C ILE A 190 16.01 -4.97 -10.38
N LEU A 191 15.43 -6.08 -9.92
CA LEU A 191 15.76 -7.42 -10.44
C LEU A 191 15.52 -7.52 -11.95
N PHE A 192 14.35 -7.08 -12.42
CA PHE A 192 14.03 -7.03 -13.86
C PHE A 192 15.04 -6.17 -14.64
N THR A 193 15.40 -5.01 -14.10
CA THR A 193 16.35 -4.08 -14.71
C THR A 193 17.75 -4.67 -14.79
N LEU A 194 18.22 -5.33 -13.73
CA LEU A 194 19.52 -5.99 -13.70
C LEU A 194 19.60 -7.11 -14.73
N ILE A 195 18.59 -7.98 -14.77
CA ILE A 195 18.50 -9.08 -15.75
C ILE A 195 18.54 -8.54 -17.18
N TYR A 196 17.70 -7.53 -17.49
CA TYR A 196 17.65 -6.90 -18.81
C TYR A 196 19.00 -6.23 -19.16
N SER A 197 19.58 -5.50 -18.22
CA SER A 197 20.83 -4.76 -18.43
C SER A 197 22.02 -5.69 -18.65
N ILE A 198 22.14 -6.77 -17.87
CA ILE A 198 23.18 -7.79 -18.04
C ILE A 198 23.05 -8.45 -19.41
N TYR A 199 21.82 -8.82 -19.81
CA TYR A 199 21.55 -9.42 -21.10
C TYR A 199 21.98 -8.51 -22.27
N GLU A 200 21.59 -7.23 -22.26
CA GLU A 200 21.96 -6.27 -23.31
C GLU A 200 23.47 -5.97 -23.29
N LEU A 201 24.06 -5.76 -22.12
CA LEU A 201 25.50 -5.49 -21.98
C LEU A 201 26.34 -6.64 -22.53
N PHE A 202 25.94 -7.90 -22.31
CA PHE A 202 26.67 -9.06 -22.83
C PHE A 202 26.85 -8.99 -24.36
N PHE A 203 25.83 -8.59 -25.11
CA PHE A 203 25.95 -8.43 -26.56
C PHE A 203 26.74 -7.17 -26.93
N ILE A 204 26.51 -6.05 -26.22
CA ILE A 204 27.20 -4.79 -26.52
C ILE A 204 28.69 -4.89 -26.21
N PHE A 205 29.13 -5.62 -25.17
CA PHE A 205 30.55 -5.86 -24.89
C PHE A 205 31.23 -6.62 -26.04
N LYS A 206 30.54 -7.57 -26.66
CA LYS A 206 31.09 -8.30 -27.81
C LYS A 206 31.29 -7.41 -29.03
N GLU A 207 30.46 -6.37 -29.18
CA GLU A 207 30.47 -5.48 -30.35
C GLU A 207 31.29 -4.20 -30.12
N ASN A 208 31.18 -3.57 -28.95
CA ASN A 208 31.77 -2.27 -28.64
C ASN A 208 31.92 -2.00 -27.13
N ASN A 209 33.12 -2.29 -26.60
CA ASN A 209 33.49 -2.05 -25.19
C ASN A 209 33.29 -0.60 -24.74
N LYS A 210 33.63 0.40 -25.57
CA LYS A 210 33.48 1.82 -25.19
C LYS A 210 32.01 2.20 -24.99
N LYS A 211 31.13 1.69 -25.86
CA LYS A 211 29.68 1.87 -25.73
C LYS A 211 29.16 1.22 -24.44
N ALA A 212 29.60 0.00 -24.14
CA ALA A 212 29.23 -0.71 -22.91
C ALA A 212 29.65 0.06 -21.65
N PHE A 213 30.90 0.51 -21.58
CA PHE A 213 31.39 1.34 -20.47
C PHE A 213 30.60 2.63 -20.30
N LYS A 214 30.28 3.33 -21.39
CA LYS A 214 29.43 4.52 -21.35
C LYS A 214 28.05 4.23 -20.77
N ILE A 215 27.42 3.11 -21.16
CA ILE A 215 26.12 2.68 -20.63
C ILE A 215 26.21 2.41 -19.14
N ILE A 216 27.26 1.71 -18.67
CA ILE A 216 27.47 1.45 -17.25
C ILE A 216 27.60 2.75 -16.46
N LEU A 217 28.40 3.71 -16.94
CA LEU A 217 28.55 5.02 -16.28
C LEU A 217 27.22 5.79 -16.21
N LEU A 218 26.42 5.76 -17.29
CA LEU A 218 25.10 6.37 -17.28
C LEU A 218 24.14 5.64 -16.32
N GLY A 219 24.22 4.32 -16.23
CA GLY A 219 23.43 3.52 -15.29
C GLY A 219 23.80 3.80 -13.83
N LEU A 220 25.09 3.91 -13.51
CA LEU A 220 25.57 4.31 -12.18
C LEU A 220 25.10 5.72 -11.82
N PHE A 221 25.14 6.66 -12.77
CA PHE A 221 24.60 8.01 -12.58
C PHE A 221 23.10 7.99 -12.26
N VAL A 222 22.30 7.21 -13.00
CA VAL A 222 20.87 7.01 -12.74
C VAL A 222 20.65 6.47 -11.33
N LEU A 223 21.41 5.45 -10.94
CA LEU A 223 21.33 4.83 -9.62
C LEU A 223 21.63 5.85 -8.52
N ILE A 224 22.75 6.58 -8.61
CA ILE A 224 23.16 7.57 -7.60
C ILE A 224 22.07 8.63 -7.40
N ILE A 225 21.59 9.25 -8.47
CA ILE A 225 20.55 10.28 -8.37
C ILE A 225 19.26 9.72 -7.77
N SER A 226 18.83 8.56 -8.26
CA SER A 226 17.58 7.94 -7.79
C SER A 226 17.68 7.52 -6.33
N THR A 227 18.85 7.08 -5.87
CA THR A 227 19.12 6.77 -4.47
C THR A 227 19.11 8.03 -3.61
N ILE A 228 19.71 9.15 -4.05
CA ILE A 228 19.66 10.43 -3.31
C ILE A 228 18.20 10.86 -3.10
N ILE A 229 17.37 10.82 -4.14
CA ILE A 229 15.95 11.19 -4.03
C ILE A 229 15.18 10.19 -3.16
N PHE A 230 15.45 8.89 -3.32
CA PHE A 230 14.85 7.84 -2.51
C PHE A 230 15.17 7.99 -1.01
N LEU A 231 16.43 8.27 -0.66
CA LEU A 231 16.84 8.55 0.72
C LEU A 231 16.08 9.73 1.31
N GLY A 232 15.70 10.70 0.47
CA GLY A 232 14.88 11.83 0.86
C GLY A 232 13.51 11.45 1.42
N GLN A 233 12.93 10.30 1.04
CA GLN A 233 11.72 9.77 1.68
C GLN A 233 12.01 8.63 2.65
N PHE A 234 13.02 7.81 2.39
CA PHE A 234 13.21 6.52 3.05
C PHE A 234 13.83 6.59 4.45
N LEU A 235 14.66 7.58 4.76
CA LEU A 235 15.40 7.64 6.04
C LEU A 235 14.49 7.63 7.29
N PRO A 236 13.44 8.47 7.40
CA PRO A 236 12.59 8.52 8.59
C PRO A 236 11.75 7.25 8.71
N ILE A 237 11.40 6.64 7.56
CA ILE A 237 10.66 5.39 7.47
C ILE A 237 11.50 4.23 7.98
N TYR A 238 12.76 4.19 7.56
CA TYR A 238 13.71 3.18 7.98
C TYR A 238 13.92 3.23 9.50
N ASP A 239 14.17 4.42 10.04
CA ASP A 239 14.32 4.63 11.49
C ASP A 239 13.08 4.16 12.26
N TYR A 240 11.89 4.64 11.87
CA TYR A 240 10.65 4.25 12.55
C TYR A 240 10.41 2.73 12.47
N THR A 241 10.60 2.16 11.28
CA THR A 241 10.31 0.74 11.03
C THR A 241 11.19 -0.18 11.85
N ILE A 242 12.47 0.17 12.04
CA ILE A 242 13.40 -0.67 12.81
C ILE A 242 13.26 -0.47 14.31
N ASN A 243 13.09 0.79 14.75
CA ASN A 243 13.17 1.12 16.18
C ASN A 243 11.82 1.07 16.90
N TYR A 244 10.71 1.21 16.17
CA TYR A 244 9.38 1.40 16.75
C TYR A 244 8.29 0.49 16.18
N SER A 245 8.45 -0.03 14.95
CA SER A 245 7.42 -0.85 14.31
C SER A 245 7.53 -2.33 14.64
N GLN A 246 6.39 -3.02 14.69
CA GLN A 246 6.33 -4.49 14.76
C GLN A 246 7.01 -5.17 13.55
N ARG A 247 7.08 -4.47 12.41
CA ARG A 247 7.69 -5.01 11.18
C ARG A 247 9.21 -5.13 11.27
N GLY A 248 9.88 -4.34 12.11
CA GLY A 248 11.32 -4.45 12.34
C GLY A 248 11.73 -5.74 13.05
N LEU A 249 10.78 -6.41 13.72
CA LEU A 249 11.03 -7.55 14.60
C LEU A 249 10.71 -8.92 13.96
N LYS A 250 10.05 -8.96 12.79
CA LYS A 250 9.67 -10.21 12.10
C LYS A 250 10.16 -10.20 10.65
N GLY A 251 10.94 -11.20 10.23
CA GLY A 251 11.38 -11.23 8.84
C GLY A 251 12.17 -12.45 8.35
N ASP A 252 12.14 -13.60 9.01
CA ASP A 252 12.96 -14.75 8.57
C ASP A 252 12.16 -16.07 8.41
N ASP A 253 10.83 -16.03 8.54
CA ASP A 253 9.98 -17.22 8.37
C ASP A 253 9.50 -17.39 6.92
N TYR A 254 9.78 -18.56 6.34
CA TYR A 254 9.34 -18.94 5.01
C TYR A 254 7.80 -18.99 4.89
N GLN A 255 7.09 -19.43 5.94
CA GLN A 255 5.61 -19.49 5.90
C GLN A 255 5.01 -18.10 5.78
N PHE A 256 5.57 -17.13 6.49
CA PHE A 256 5.22 -15.73 6.33
C PHE A 256 5.52 -15.20 4.92
N ALA A 257 6.68 -15.55 4.36
CA ALA A 257 7.10 -15.09 3.03
C ALA A 257 6.19 -15.56 1.89
N ILE A 258 5.57 -16.75 2.01
CA ILE A 258 4.65 -17.30 1.02
C ILE A 258 3.19 -16.86 1.21
N THR A 259 2.87 -16.08 2.25
CA THR A 259 1.53 -15.50 2.38
C THR A 259 1.22 -14.62 1.17
N TRP A 260 -0.03 -14.62 0.68
CA TRP A 260 -0.45 -13.86 -0.50
C TRP A 260 0.28 -14.24 -1.79
N SER A 261 0.72 -15.49 -1.92
CA SER A 261 1.16 -16.07 -3.19
C SER A 261 -0.03 -16.33 -4.12
N LEU A 262 0.21 -16.40 -5.43
CA LEU A 262 -0.80 -16.91 -6.36
C LEU A 262 -0.89 -18.44 -6.23
N GLY A 263 -2.11 -18.94 -6.00
CA GLY A 263 -2.42 -20.36 -6.21
C GLY A 263 -2.39 -20.73 -7.69
N TRP A 264 -2.31 -22.01 -8.02
CA TRP A 264 -2.45 -22.46 -9.43
C TRP A 264 -3.78 -22.05 -10.06
N GLN A 265 -4.85 -22.06 -9.28
CA GLN A 265 -6.16 -21.54 -9.68
C GLN A 265 -6.17 -20.01 -9.88
N ASP A 266 -5.45 -19.23 -9.07
CA ASP A 266 -5.26 -17.80 -9.32
C ASP A 266 -4.44 -17.56 -10.59
N TYR A 267 -3.44 -18.40 -10.82
CA TYR A 267 -2.61 -18.30 -12.01
C TYR A 267 -3.40 -18.59 -13.29
N ILE A 268 -4.29 -19.58 -13.28
CA ILE A 268 -5.26 -19.81 -14.37
C ILE A 268 -6.18 -18.60 -14.54
N SER A 269 -6.58 -17.96 -13.44
CA SER A 269 -7.41 -16.75 -13.47
C SER A 269 -6.75 -15.55 -14.15
N THR A 270 -5.42 -15.56 -14.33
CA THR A 270 -4.71 -14.53 -15.09
C THR A 270 -5.01 -14.60 -16.59
N PHE A 271 -5.46 -15.77 -17.08
CA PHE A 271 -5.82 -16.02 -18.48
C PHE A 271 -7.32 -16.33 -18.68
N ILE A 272 -8.02 -16.80 -17.65
CA ILE A 272 -9.47 -17.05 -17.64
C ILE A 272 -10.09 -16.17 -16.55
N GLY A 273 -10.55 -14.98 -16.94
CA GLY A 273 -11.05 -13.98 -16.00
C GLY A 273 -12.19 -14.52 -15.14
N GLY A 274 -12.03 -14.48 -13.81
CA GLY A 274 -13.05 -14.94 -12.85
C GLY A 274 -12.95 -16.42 -12.46
N PHE A 275 -11.97 -17.18 -12.94
CA PHE A 275 -11.85 -18.63 -12.65
C PHE A 275 -11.74 -18.95 -11.16
N SER A 276 -10.93 -18.24 -10.37
CA SER A 276 -10.82 -18.42 -8.91
C SER A 276 -11.84 -17.61 -8.10
N GLY A 277 -12.63 -16.76 -8.78
CA GLY A 277 -13.59 -15.82 -8.18
C GLY A 277 -12.94 -14.59 -7.53
N PHE A 278 -13.77 -13.70 -6.98
CA PHE A 278 -13.35 -12.46 -6.31
C PHE A 278 -14.21 -12.23 -5.06
N SER A 279 -13.63 -11.59 -4.03
CA SER A 279 -14.30 -11.23 -2.77
C SER A 279 -14.66 -9.75 -2.74
N ILE A 280 -15.47 -9.32 -3.70
CA ILE A 280 -15.96 -7.94 -3.82
C ILE A 280 -17.26 -7.83 -3.02
N GLU A 281 -17.47 -6.73 -2.29
CA GLU A 281 -18.59 -6.45 -1.37
C GLU A 281 -18.72 -7.37 -0.15
N SER A 282 -18.46 -8.68 -0.28
CA SER A 282 -18.51 -9.65 0.80
C SER A 282 -17.17 -10.37 0.97
N PRO A 283 -16.43 -10.09 2.06
CA PRO A 283 -15.21 -10.84 2.35
C PRO A 283 -15.59 -12.31 2.55
N TYR A 284 -14.81 -13.22 1.97
CA TYR A 284 -15.00 -14.68 1.99
C TYR A 284 -16.08 -15.24 1.04
N ALA A 285 -16.92 -14.41 0.43
CA ALA A 285 -17.83 -14.90 -0.59
C ALA A 285 -17.11 -15.07 -1.94
N HIS A 286 -17.49 -16.13 -2.67
CA HIS A 286 -17.16 -16.36 -4.09
C HIS A 286 -15.69 -16.65 -4.48
N TYR A 287 -14.72 -16.52 -3.56
CA TYR A 287 -13.30 -16.79 -3.86
C TYR A 287 -12.83 -18.15 -3.32
N TRP A 288 -12.41 -19.04 -4.22
CA TRP A 288 -11.99 -20.39 -3.83
C TRP A 288 -10.47 -20.61 -3.80
N GLY A 289 -9.68 -19.54 -3.94
CA GLY A 289 -8.21 -19.52 -3.86
C GLY A 289 -7.58 -19.89 -2.51
N PRO A 290 -6.25 -20.07 -2.48
CA PRO A 290 -5.52 -20.39 -1.25
C PRO A 290 -5.50 -19.24 -0.24
N ASN A 291 -5.74 -18.00 -0.69
CA ASN A 291 -5.79 -16.85 0.21
C ASN A 291 -7.17 -16.73 0.90
N PRO A 292 -7.28 -15.99 2.01
CA PRO A 292 -8.56 -15.82 2.70
C PRO A 292 -9.61 -15.10 1.84
N PHE A 293 -9.19 -14.11 1.05
CA PHE A 293 -10.04 -13.32 0.17
C PHE A 293 -9.24 -12.82 -1.04
N LYS A 294 -9.93 -12.31 -2.05
CA LYS A 294 -9.30 -11.70 -3.23
C LYS A 294 -10.06 -10.48 -3.74
N ILE A 295 -9.52 -9.30 -3.42
CA ILE A 295 -10.08 -7.97 -3.78
C ILE A 295 -9.38 -7.34 -5.00
N ASN A 296 -8.65 -8.15 -5.76
CA ASN A 296 -7.91 -7.74 -6.95
C ASN A 296 -7.89 -8.87 -7.98
N SER A 297 -7.47 -8.59 -9.21
CA SER A 297 -7.35 -9.60 -10.27
C SER A 297 -6.09 -9.39 -11.08
N GLU A 298 -5.40 -10.46 -11.42
CA GLU A 298 -4.23 -10.43 -12.31
C GLU A 298 -4.60 -10.72 -13.78
N TYR A 299 -5.89 -10.70 -14.12
CA TYR A 299 -6.38 -10.95 -15.48
C TYR A 299 -5.86 -9.91 -16.48
N LEU A 300 -5.23 -10.40 -17.56
CA LEU A 300 -4.59 -9.57 -18.59
C LEU A 300 -5.27 -9.65 -19.97
N GLY A 301 -6.37 -10.41 -20.09
CA GLY A 301 -7.12 -10.60 -21.32
C GLY A 301 -6.71 -11.85 -22.09
N ILE A 302 -7.67 -12.71 -22.42
CA ILE A 302 -7.41 -13.97 -23.13
C ILE A 302 -6.85 -13.73 -24.53
N ILE A 303 -7.16 -12.59 -25.15
CA ILE A 303 -6.67 -12.22 -26.49
C ILE A 303 -5.18 -11.95 -26.45
N VAL A 304 -4.68 -11.27 -25.41
CA VAL A 304 -3.25 -11.04 -25.22
C VAL A 304 -2.53 -12.36 -25.01
N PHE A 305 -3.12 -13.28 -24.23
CA PHE A 305 -2.57 -14.62 -24.01
C PHE A 305 -2.53 -15.48 -25.28
N LEU A 306 -3.61 -15.47 -26.08
CA LEU A 306 -3.65 -16.13 -27.39
C LEU A 306 -2.48 -15.67 -28.26
N ILE A 307 -2.30 -14.35 -28.39
CA ILE A 307 -1.22 -13.78 -29.21
C ILE A 307 0.16 -14.12 -28.62
N PHE A 308 0.29 -14.17 -27.30
CA PHE A 308 1.53 -14.61 -26.64
C PHE A 308 1.90 -16.06 -27.01
N VAL A 309 0.93 -16.98 -27.06
CA VAL A 309 1.18 -18.37 -27.49
C VAL A 309 1.68 -18.43 -28.94
N LEU A 310 1.25 -17.49 -29.79
CA LEU A 310 1.75 -17.36 -31.17
C LEU A 310 3.21 -16.85 -31.25
N SER A 311 3.76 -16.28 -30.17
CA SER A 311 5.07 -15.60 -30.18
C SER A 311 6.29 -16.51 -30.37
N PHE A 312 6.12 -17.83 -30.16
CA PHE A 312 7.19 -18.83 -30.24
C PHE A 312 7.70 -19.11 -31.68
N LEU A 313 7.08 -18.52 -32.70
CA LEU A 313 7.56 -18.54 -34.10
C LEU A 313 8.65 -17.49 -34.36
N ASN A 314 9.14 -17.34 -35.59
CA ASN A 314 10.25 -16.42 -35.90
C ASN A 314 9.86 -14.95 -35.65
N SER A 315 10.78 -14.11 -35.13
CA SER A 315 10.48 -12.72 -34.74
C SER A 315 11.52 -11.71 -35.22
N SER A 316 11.03 -10.55 -35.67
CA SER A 316 11.83 -9.37 -36.02
C SER A 316 12.66 -8.85 -34.83
N GLU A 317 12.09 -8.86 -33.62
CA GLU A 317 12.72 -8.41 -32.37
C GLU A 317 13.12 -9.61 -31.48
N ARG A 318 13.85 -10.58 -32.06
CA ARG A 318 14.17 -11.87 -31.39
C ARG A 318 14.86 -11.69 -30.04
N LYS A 319 15.85 -10.79 -29.93
CA LYS A 319 16.60 -10.54 -28.67
C LYS A 319 15.66 -10.03 -27.57
N LEU A 320 14.91 -8.94 -27.85
CA LEU A 320 13.98 -8.34 -26.90
C LEU A 320 12.87 -9.32 -26.50
N ARG A 321 12.27 -10.03 -27.46
CA ARG A 321 11.24 -11.02 -27.15
C ARG A 321 11.77 -12.12 -26.22
N ASN A 322 12.96 -12.66 -26.47
CA ASN A 322 13.51 -13.74 -25.67
C ASN A 322 13.76 -13.32 -24.21
N ILE A 323 14.30 -12.12 -23.98
CA ILE A 323 14.51 -11.61 -22.61
C ILE A 323 13.19 -11.31 -21.90
N LEU A 324 12.15 -10.87 -22.63
CA LEU A 324 10.81 -10.70 -22.06
C LEU A 324 10.15 -12.03 -21.71
N ILE A 325 10.32 -13.08 -22.53
CA ILE A 325 9.84 -14.44 -22.21
C ILE A 325 10.54 -14.97 -20.95
N PHE A 326 11.86 -14.78 -20.84
CA PHE A 326 12.61 -15.17 -19.65
C PHE A 326 12.09 -14.45 -18.40
N ASN A 327 11.89 -13.14 -18.46
CA ASN A 327 11.33 -12.37 -17.35
C ASN A 327 9.91 -12.82 -17.00
N PHE A 328 9.03 -13.02 -17.99
CA PHE A 328 7.69 -13.56 -17.75
C PHE A 328 7.74 -14.88 -16.96
N ILE A 329 8.57 -15.84 -17.38
CA ILE A 329 8.70 -17.13 -16.69
C ILE A 329 9.22 -16.93 -15.26
N LEU A 330 10.29 -16.16 -15.07
CA LEU A 330 10.89 -15.93 -13.77
C LEU A 330 9.91 -15.26 -12.79
N PHE A 331 9.27 -14.16 -13.21
CA PHE A 331 8.35 -13.43 -12.34
C PHE A 331 7.03 -14.18 -12.12
N SER A 332 6.63 -15.07 -13.03
CA SER A 332 5.53 -16.00 -12.78
C SER A 332 5.88 -17.03 -11.72
N ILE A 333 7.09 -17.60 -11.74
CA ILE A 333 7.60 -18.49 -10.69
C ILE A 333 7.64 -17.76 -9.35
N ILE A 334 8.13 -16.52 -9.33
CA ILE A 334 8.13 -15.69 -8.12
C ILE A 334 6.70 -15.48 -7.62
N SER A 335 5.77 -15.12 -8.50
CA SER A 335 4.38 -14.80 -8.13
C SER A 335 3.60 -16.00 -7.58
N LEU A 336 3.89 -17.20 -8.08
CA LEU A 336 3.32 -18.46 -7.59
C LEU A 336 3.74 -18.79 -6.16
N GLY A 337 4.88 -18.25 -5.69
CA GLY A 337 5.33 -18.37 -4.31
C GLY A 337 5.28 -19.79 -3.78
N GLY A 338 4.53 -20.01 -2.69
CA GLY A 338 4.38 -21.33 -2.05
C GLY A 338 3.79 -22.44 -2.94
N SER A 339 3.16 -22.10 -4.07
CA SER A 339 2.60 -23.06 -5.04
C SER A 339 3.67 -23.76 -5.88
N THR A 340 4.93 -23.32 -5.83
CA THR A 340 6.07 -23.90 -6.55
C THR A 340 7.29 -24.07 -5.66
N PHE A 341 7.99 -25.20 -5.79
CA PHE A 341 9.22 -25.47 -5.03
C PHE A 341 10.37 -24.51 -5.42
N LEU A 342 10.35 -23.96 -6.63
CA LEU A 342 11.39 -23.06 -7.14
C LEU A 342 11.45 -21.73 -6.38
N TYR A 343 10.32 -21.30 -5.80
CA TYR A 343 10.28 -20.07 -5.01
C TYR A 343 11.21 -20.15 -3.80
N LYS A 344 11.28 -21.31 -3.13
CA LYS A 344 12.15 -21.52 -1.97
C LYS A 344 13.62 -21.31 -2.30
N PHE A 345 14.05 -21.73 -3.49
CA PHE A 345 15.42 -21.52 -3.97
C PHE A 345 15.70 -20.04 -4.21
N ILE A 346 14.80 -19.33 -4.89
CA ILE A 346 14.89 -17.88 -5.10
C ILE A 346 14.96 -17.15 -3.75
N TRP A 347 14.09 -17.54 -2.81
CA TRP A 347 14.02 -16.96 -1.47
C TRP A 347 15.29 -17.14 -0.65
N SER A 348 15.98 -18.27 -0.81
CA SER A 348 17.26 -18.52 -0.14
C SER A 348 18.45 -17.75 -0.72
N ILE A 349 18.41 -17.38 -2.01
CA ILE A 349 19.59 -16.83 -2.72
C ILE A 349 19.56 -15.30 -2.79
N LEU A 350 18.36 -14.73 -3.00
CA LEU A 350 18.25 -13.30 -3.22
C LEU A 350 18.52 -12.49 -1.94
N PRO A 351 19.39 -11.47 -2.00
CA PRO A 351 19.77 -10.69 -0.82
C PRO A 351 18.58 -9.89 -0.29
N PHE A 352 18.42 -9.87 1.04
CA PHE A 352 17.32 -9.19 1.76
C PHE A 352 15.90 -9.67 1.41
N TYR A 353 15.77 -10.65 0.52
CA TYR A 353 14.48 -11.11 0.04
C TYR A 353 13.66 -11.83 1.11
N GLN A 354 14.32 -12.31 2.18
CA GLN A 354 13.67 -12.96 3.30
C GLN A 354 12.72 -12.02 4.06
N LYS A 355 12.94 -10.71 3.98
CA LYS A 355 12.12 -9.68 4.64
C LYS A 355 10.79 -9.39 3.93
N PHE A 356 10.55 -9.98 2.76
CA PHE A 356 9.35 -9.72 1.94
C PHE A 356 8.27 -10.82 2.05
N ARG A 357 7.02 -10.43 1.76
CA ARG A 357 5.83 -11.30 1.72
C ARG A 357 4.96 -10.94 0.51
N ALA A 358 3.89 -11.67 0.21
CA ALA A 358 3.04 -11.41 -0.96
C ALA A 358 3.79 -11.45 -2.30
N PRO A 359 4.33 -12.63 -2.68
CA PRO A 359 5.07 -12.80 -3.93
C PRO A 359 4.26 -12.45 -5.18
N SER A 360 2.92 -12.56 -5.12
CA SER A 360 1.99 -12.18 -6.19
C SER A 360 2.21 -10.77 -6.74
N MET A 361 2.78 -9.85 -5.94
CA MET A 361 3.10 -8.48 -6.39
C MET A 361 4.14 -8.44 -7.51
N ALA A 362 4.90 -9.51 -7.76
CA ALA A 362 5.81 -9.63 -8.91
C ALA A 362 5.07 -9.70 -10.26
N PHE A 363 3.79 -10.08 -10.26
CA PHE A 363 3.05 -10.40 -11.48
C PHE A 363 2.84 -9.20 -12.42
N TYR A 364 2.98 -7.96 -11.93
CA TYR A 364 2.91 -6.78 -12.78
C TYR A 364 3.97 -6.77 -13.92
N ILE A 365 5.14 -7.36 -13.67
CA ILE A 365 6.19 -7.53 -14.69
C ILE A 365 5.78 -8.60 -15.71
N CYS A 366 5.03 -9.62 -15.29
CA CYS A 366 4.47 -10.62 -16.19
C CYS A 366 3.47 -9.97 -17.16
N VAL A 367 2.53 -9.18 -16.65
CA VAL A 367 1.55 -8.45 -17.47
C VAL A 367 2.26 -7.53 -18.48
N PHE A 368 3.23 -6.75 -18.00
CA PHE A 368 4.03 -5.88 -18.87
C PHE A 368 4.76 -6.65 -19.98
N SER A 369 5.42 -7.75 -19.61
CA SER A 369 6.18 -8.57 -20.55
C SER A 369 5.27 -9.20 -21.60
N LEU A 370 4.11 -9.74 -21.21
CA LEU A 370 3.15 -10.36 -22.11
C LEU A 370 2.59 -9.38 -23.13
N VAL A 371 2.19 -8.17 -22.72
CA VAL A 371 1.66 -7.18 -23.67
C VAL A 371 2.73 -6.77 -24.69
N LEU A 372 4.00 -6.59 -24.27
CA LEU A 372 5.09 -6.29 -25.19
C LEU A 372 5.37 -7.45 -26.16
N ILE A 373 5.40 -8.69 -25.67
CA ILE A 373 5.59 -9.88 -26.52
C ILE A 373 4.46 -9.95 -27.55
N SER A 374 3.20 -9.79 -27.12
CA SER A 374 2.05 -9.83 -28.02
C SER A 374 2.08 -8.71 -29.06
N SER A 375 2.60 -7.53 -28.70
CA SER A 375 2.83 -6.42 -29.63
C SER A 375 3.82 -6.79 -30.74
N ILE A 376 4.96 -7.38 -30.36
CA ILE A 376 5.98 -7.88 -31.30
C ILE A 376 5.38 -8.96 -32.19
N THR A 377 4.57 -9.87 -31.65
CA THR A 377 3.92 -10.93 -32.42
C THR A 377 2.91 -10.39 -33.42
N LEU A 378 2.10 -9.38 -33.07
CA LEU A 378 1.20 -8.72 -34.03
C LEU A 378 1.97 -8.08 -35.19
N LYS A 379 3.14 -7.50 -34.94
CA LYS A 379 4.03 -6.99 -35.99
C LYS A 379 4.50 -8.11 -36.91
N ASN A 380 4.91 -9.25 -36.34
CA ASN A 380 5.34 -10.39 -37.13
C ASN A 380 4.19 -11.05 -37.92
N ILE A 381 2.95 -11.07 -37.38
CA ILE A 381 1.75 -11.52 -38.11
C ILE A 381 1.47 -10.60 -39.29
N LYS A 382 1.66 -9.28 -39.13
CA LYS A 382 1.51 -8.32 -40.22
C LYS A 382 2.48 -8.60 -41.37
N GLU A 383 3.72 -8.95 -41.05
CA GLU A 383 4.80 -9.17 -42.03
C GLU A 383 4.78 -10.58 -42.64
N ASN A 384 4.54 -11.62 -41.84
CA ASN A 384 4.60 -13.03 -42.24
C ASN A 384 3.36 -13.82 -41.75
N PRO A 385 2.16 -13.54 -42.28
CA PRO A 385 0.90 -14.05 -41.72
C PRO A 385 0.73 -15.58 -41.80
N SER A 386 1.23 -16.24 -42.85
CA SER A 386 0.95 -17.65 -43.12
C SER A 386 1.57 -18.63 -42.13
N SER A 387 2.68 -18.25 -41.46
CA SER A 387 3.38 -19.10 -40.49
C SER A 387 2.54 -19.45 -39.26
N TYR A 388 1.52 -18.64 -38.95
CA TYR A 388 0.72 -18.76 -37.73
C TYR A 388 -0.49 -19.68 -37.85
N LEU A 389 -0.90 -20.06 -39.07
CA LEU A 389 -2.13 -20.82 -39.32
C LEU A 389 -2.20 -22.15 -38.58
N LYS A 390 -1.06 -22.84 -38.40
CA LYS A 390 -1.00 -24.18 -37.79
C LYS A 390 -1.33 -24.19 -36.29
N ILE A 391 -1.08 -23.08 -35.60
CA ILE A 391 -1.20 -22.98 -34.14
C ILE A 391 -2.30 -22.00 -33.71
N LEU A 392 -2.93 -21.30 -34.67
CA LEU A 392 -3.91 -20.24 -34.42
C LEU A 392 -5.09 -20.71 -33.55
N PHE A 393 -5.61 -21.90 -33.82
CA PHE A 393 -6.76 -22.44 -33.10
C PHE A 393 -6.39 -23.29 -31.87
N PHE A 394 -5.11 -23.38 -31.51
CA PHE A 394 -4.67 -24.22 -30.39
C PHE A 394 -5.30 -23.81 -29.05
N VAL A 395 -5.25 -22.52 -28.70
CA VAL A 395 -5.83 -21.99 -27.46
C VAL A 395 -7.35 -22.15 -27.41
N PRO A 396 -8.15 -21.74 -28.43
CA PRO A 396 -9.59 -21.95 -28.37
C PRO A 396 -9.98 -23.44 -28.35
N ILE A 397 -9.24 -24.33 -29.01
CA ILE A 397 -9.49 -25.78 -28.92
C ILE A 397 -9.28 -26.29 -27.49
N ILE A 398 -8.19 -25.88 -26.82
CA ILE A 398 -7.93 -26.26 -25.42
C ILE A 398 -9.02 -25.73 -24.51
N LEU A 399 -9.44 -24.47 -24.67
CA LEU A 399 -10.49 -23.88 -23.84
C LEU A 399 -11.86 -24.53 -24.10
N PHE A 400 -12.16 -24.91 -25.34
CA PHE A 400 -13.36 -25.66 -25.68
C PHE A 400 -13.38 -27.03 -25.01
N ILE A 401 -12.27 -27.78 -25.10
CA ILE A 401 -12.11 -29.07 -24.41
C ILE A 401 -12.25 -28.87 -22.90
N PHE A 402 -11.58 -27.85 -22.34
CA PHE A 402 -11.66 -27.59 -20.90
C PHE A 402 -13.09 -27.26 -20.45
N TRP A 403 -13.82 -26.45 -21.22
CA TRP A 403 -15.23 -26.16 -20.95
C TRP A 403 -16.16 -27.37 -21.10
N LEU A 404 -15.89 -28.24 -22.08
CA LEU A 404 -16.69 -29.43 -22.35
C LEU A 404 -16.56 -30.46 -21.22
N PHE A 405 -15.35 -30.64 -20.69
CA PHE A 405 -15.04 -31.62 -19.66
C PHE A 405 -15.00 -31.06 -18.24
N SER A 406 -15.14 -29.75 -18.05
CA SER A 406 -15.19 -29.16 -16.70
C SER A 406 -16.40 -29.69 -15.93
N SER A 407 -16.15 -30.25 -14.75
CA SER A 407 -17.15 -30.63 -13.74
C SER A 407 -16.71 -30.17 -12.35
N GLU A 408 -17.65 -30.03 -11.41
CA GLU A 408 -17.33 -29.72 -10.01
C GLU A 408 -16.34 -30.73 -9.41
N SER A 409 -16.58 -32.01 -9.66
CA SER A 409 -15.72 -33.11 -9.20
C SER A 409 -14.30 -33.01 -9.75
N LEU A 410 -14.16 -32.67 -11.03
CA LEU A 410 -12.85 -32.51 -11.66
C LEU A 410 -12.09 -31.32 -11.07
N ILE A 411 -12.74 -30.16 -10.92
CA ILE A 411 -12.09 -28.97 -10.33
C ILE A 411 -11.64 -29.29 -8.90
N ASN A 412 -12.53 -29.82 -8.06
CA ASN A 412 -12.20 -30.13 -6.68
C ASN A 412 -11.08 -31.18 -6.56
N SER A 413 -11.06 -32.19 -7.45
CA SER A 413 -10.00 -33.20 -7.48
C SER A 413 -8.66 -32.68 -8.00
N VAL A 414 -8.65 -31.78 -8.99
CA VAL A 414 -7.40 -31.25 -9.57
C VAL A 414 -6.70 -30.30 -8.60
N PHE A 415 -7.47 -29.49 -7.86
CA PHE A 415 -6.92 -28.49 -6.95
C PHE A 415 -6.82 -28.94 -5.49
N ASN A 416 -7.29 -30.15 -5.16
CA ASN A 416 -7.32 -30.68 -3.79
C ASN A 416 -7.92 -29.68 -2.79
N ASN A 417 -9.08 -29.13 -3.15
CA ASN A 417 -9.74 -28.10 -2.36
C ASN A 417 -10.14 -28.63 -0.97
N SER A 418 -9.98 -27.80 0.06
CA SER A 418 -10.57 -28.07 1.37
C SER A 418 -12.09 -28.11 1.27
N ILE A 419 -12.77 -28.69 2.26
CA ILE A 419 -14.24 -28.81 2.29
C ILE A 419 -14.90 -27.43 2.09
N GLU A 420 -14.41 -26.41 2.79
CA GLU A 420 -14.91 -25.03 2.68
C GLU A 420 -14.75 -24.47 1.25
N LYS A 421 -13.56 -24.63 0.65
CA LYS A 421 -13.30 -24.16 -0.71
C LYS A 421 -14.07 -24.96 -1.77
N ALA A 422 -14.29 -26.25 -1.53
CA ALA A 422 -15.09 -27.10 -2.41
C ALA A 422 -16.57 -26.68 -2.43
N GLN A 423 -17.12 -26.25 -1.29
CA GLN A 423 -18.48 -25.69 -1.23
C GLN A 423 -18.59 -24.39 -2.04
N ILE A 424 -17.59 -23.51 -1.96
CA ILE A 424 -17.55 -22.29 -2.78
C ILE A 424 -17.48 -22.65 -4.26
N VAL A 425 -16.66 -23.64 -4.65
CA VAL A 425 -16.60 -24.12 -6.04
C VAL A 425 -17.95 -24.63 -6.53
N SER A 426 -18.64 -25.45 -5.74
CA SER A 426 -19.97 -25.96 -6.11
C SER A 426 -20.98 -24.82 -6.27
N PHE A 427 -20.97 -23.84 -5.36
CA PHE A 427 -21.87 -22.67 -5.45
C PHE A 427 -21.56 -21.77 -6.65
N GLU A 428 -20.29 -21.62 -7.02
CA GLU A 428 -19.83 -20.74 -8.10
C GLU A 428 -19.62 -21.48 -9.44
N PHE A 429 -19.90 -22.78 -9.51
CA PHE A 429 -19.47 -23.63 -10.63
C PHE A 429 -19.99 -23.14 -11.98
N ASP A 430 -21.25 -22.71 -12.06
CA ASP A 430 -21.84 -22.16 -13.27
C ASP A 430 -21.10 -20.91 -13.76
N LYS A 431 -20.68 -20.02 -12.85
CA LYS A 431 -19.90 -18.82 -13.18
C LYS A 431 -18.48 -19.18 -13.60
N ILE A 432 -17.86 -20.17 -12.96
CA ILE A 432 -16.54 -20.69 -13.35
C ILE A 432 -16.62 -21.25 -14.77
N ARG A 433 -17.60 -22.11 -15.05
CA ARG A 433 -17.80 -22.72 -16.37
C ARG A 433 -18.13 -21.67 -17.43
N PHE A 434 -18.95 -20.67 -17.09
CA PHE A 434 -19.23 -19.53 -17.97
C PHE A 434 -17.98 -18.69 -18.27
N SER A 435 -17.08 -18.52 -17.30
CA SER A 435 -15.81 -17.81 -17.50
C SER A 435 -14.89 -18.54 -18.48
N ILE A 436 -14.81 -19.88 -18.39
CA ILE A 436 -14.07 -20.71 -19.36
C ILE A 436 -14.71 -20.59 -20.75
N PHE A 437 -16.05 -20.63 -20.83
CA PHE A 437 -16.78 -20.45 -22.09
C PHE A 437 -16.51 -19.08 -22.73
N LEU A 438 -16.55 -17.99 -21.95
CA LEU A 438 -16.23 -16.66 -22.46
C LEU A 438 -14.79 -16.59 -22.96
N ALA A 439 -13.82 -17.16 -22.23
CA ALA A 439 -12.44 -17.22 -22.69
C ALA A 439 -12.31 -17.99 -24.03
N PHE A 440 -13.04 -19.09 -24.18
CA PHE A 440 -13.16 -19.82 -25.45
C PHE A 440 -13.72 -18.92 -26.56
N VAL A 441 -14.85 -18.24 -26.33
CA VAL A 441 -15.49 -17.38 -27.34
C VAL A 441 -14.58 -16.24 -27.77
N PHE A 442 -13.97 -15.52 -26.82
CA PHE A 442 -13.07 -14.40 -27.14
C PHE A 442 -11.81 -14.86 -27.88
N SER A 443 -11.20 -15.97 -27.46
CA SER A 443 -10.04 -16.54 -28.16
C SER A 443 -10.39 -17.06 -29.56
N LEU A 444 -11.58 -17.64 -29.74
CA LEU A 444 -12.07 -18.09 -31.04
C LEU A 444 -12.32 -16.90 -31.98
N LEU A 445 -13.02 -15.86 -31.51
CA LEU A 445 -13.27 -14.64 -32.29
C LEU A 445 -11.97 -13.95 -32.71
N ALA A 446 -11.00 -13.81 -31.79
CA ALA A 446 -9.69 -13.27 -32.12
C ALA A 446 -8.95 -14.14 -33.15
N SER A 447 -9.02 -15.47 -33.01
CA SER A 447 -8.44 -16.43 -33.97
C SER A 447 -9.08 -16.31 -35.35
N LEU A 448 -10.41 -16.19 -35.43
CA LEU A 448 -11.14 -16.00 -36.69
C LEU A 448 -10.82 -14.67 -37.36
N LEU A 449 -10.65 -13.59 -36.59
CA LEU A 449 -10.21 -12.29 -37.11
C LEU A 449 -8.80 -12.38 -37.71
N ILE A 450 -7.85 -12.98 -36.98
CA ILE A 450 -6.48 -13.18 -37.47
C ILE A 450 -6.50 -14.08 -38.71
N TYR A 451 -7.28 -15.17 -38.71
CA TYR A 451 -7.46 -16.06 -39.86
C TYR A 451 -7.98 -15.30 -41.09
N SER A 452 -9.02 -14.48 -40.91
CA SER A 452 -9.62 -13.67 -41.97
C SER A 452 -8.60 -12.68 -42.56
N TYR A 453 -7.74 -12.09 -41.72
CA TYR A 453 -6.63 -11.26 -42.20
C TYR A 453 -5.60 -12.07 -42.99
N ILE A 454 -5.19 -13.25 -42.48
CA ILE A 454 -4.24 -14.13 -43.18
C ILE A 454 -4.79 -14.56 -44.55
N LYS A 455 -6.11 -14.79 -44.65
CA LYS A 455 -6.83 -15.09 -45.90
C LYS A 455 -7.13 -13.87 -46.77
N LYS A 456 -6.70 -12.67 -46.34
CA LYS A 456 -6.93 -11.38 -47.03
C LYS A 456 -8.40 -11.00 -47.19
N TRP A 457 -9.29 -11.53 -46.36
CA TRP A 457 -10.72 -11.16 -46.34
C TRP A 457 -10.95 -9.78 -45.71
N ILE A 458 -10.06 -9.36 -44.81
CA ILE A 458 -10.12 -8.07 -44.13
C ILE A 458 -8.77 -7.35 -44.20
N SER A 459 -8.79 -6.02 -44.09
CA SER A 459 -7.58 -5.22 -43.99
C SER A 459 -6.93 -5.31 -42.60
N PHE A 460 -5.62 -5.01 -42.52
CA PHE A 460 -4.94 -4.91 -41.22
C PHE A 460 -5.54 -3.82 -40.32
N ASN A 461 -6.09 -2.74 -40.90
CA ASN A 461 -6.74 -1.69 -40.13
C ASN A 461 -7.98 -2.21 -39.42
N PHE A 462 -8.81 -2.96 -40.14
CA PHE A 462 -10.00 -3.58 -39.59
C PHE A 462 -9.63 -4.61 -38.52
N LEU A 463 -8.61 -5.45 -38.78
CA LEU A 463 -8.10 -6.39 -37.78
C LEU A 463 -7.73 -5.68 -36.47
N MET A 464 -6.93 -4.61 -36.55
CA MET A 464 -6.47 -3.91 -35.35
C MET A 464 -7.59 -3.22 -34.60
N ILE A 465 -8.53 -2.56 -35.28
CA ILE A 465 -9.70 -1.95 -34.64
C ILE A 465 -10.51 -3.04 -33.92
N SER A 466 -10.82 -4.13 -34.61
CA SER A 466 -11.62 -5.22 -34.05
C SER A 466 -10.91 -5.92 -32.87
N LEU A 467 -9.61 -6.21 -32.97
CA LEU A 467 -8.85 -6.81 -31.86
C LEU A 467 -8.74 -5.87 -30.65
N THR A 468 -8.54 -4.57 -30.88
CA THR A 468 -8.50 -3.58 -29.80
C THR A 468 -9.85 -3.47 -29.10
N SER A 469 -10.95 -3.36 -29.84
CA SER A 469 -12.30 -3.31 -29.27
C SER A 469 -12.65 -4.60 -28.54
N LEU A 470 -12.32 -5.76 -29.12
CA LEU A 470 -12.57 -7.07 -28.52
C LEU A 470 -11.75 -7.24 -27.22
N SER A 471 -10.48 -6.80 -27.21
CA SER A 471 -9.63 -6.84 -26.00
C SER A 471 -10.10 -5.86 -24.94
N ALA A 472 -10.56 -4.68 -25.32
CA ALA A 472 -11.12 -3.72 -24.37
C ALA A 472 -12.38 -4.27 -23.71
N PHE A 473 -13.26 -4.92 -24.49
CA PHE A 473 -14.50 -5.49 -23.98
C PHE A 473 -14.23 -6.69 -23.06
N ASP A 474 -13.36 -7.63 -23.48
CA ASP A 474 -12.90 -8.76 -22.66
C ASP A 474 -12.36 -8.30 -21.29
N LEU A 475 -11.44 -7.32 -21.30
CA LEU A 475 -10.87 -6.76 -20.09
C LEU A 475 -11.88 -6.01 -19.22
N TYR A 476 -12.81 -5.27 -19.85
CA TYR A 476 -13.85 -4.51 -19.15
C TYR A 476 -14.81 -5.44 -18.39
N LEU A 477 -15.16 -6.61 -18.93
CA LEU A 477 -16.06 -7.56 -18.27
C LEU A 477 -15.58 -7.98 -16.88
N ILE A 478 -14.27 -8.05 -16.68
CA ILE A 478 -13.65 -8.35 -15.38
C ILE A 478 -13.38 -7.08 -14.59
N SER A 479 -12.80 -6.07 -15.25
CA SER A 479 -12.35 -4.83 -14.60
C SER A 479 -13.49 -4.00 -14.01
N LYS A 480 -14.68 -4.03 -14.61
CA LYS A 480 -15.86 -3.29 -14.13
C LYS A 480 -16.24 -3.66 -12.69
N ASN A 481 -15.95 -4.88 -12.24
CA ASN A 481 -16.29 -5.32 -10.88
C ASN A 481 -15.50 -4.55 -9.82
N PHE A 482 -14.32 -4.01 -10.19
CA PHE A 482 -13.44 -3.23 -9.32
C PHE A 482 -13.67 -1.71 -9.43
N ILE A 483 -14.57 -1.26 -10.30
CA ILE A 483 -14.95 0.16 -10.43
C ILE A 483 -16.26 0.36 -9.67
N GLN A 484 -16.14 0.63 -8.39
CA GLN A 484 -17.28 0.90 -7.52
C GLN A 484 -17.22 2.32 -6.96
N TYR A 485 -18.38 2.84 -6.56
CA TYR A 485 -18.52 4.17 -6.01
C TYR A 485 -19.21 4.10 -4.66
N VAL A 486 -18.75 4.91 -3.70
CA VAL A 486 -19.41 5.05 -2.40
C VAL A 486 -20.80 5.67 -2.63
N GLU A 487 -21.85 5.04 -2.10
CA GLU A 487 -23.24 5.46 -2.31
C GLU A 487 -23.56 6.80 -1.65
N ASP A 488 -23.21 6.96 -0.37
CA ASP A 488 -23.29 8.23 0.36
C ASP A 488 -21.97 8.49 1.09
N ASP A 489 -21.18 9.40 0.55
CA ASP A 489 -19.88 9.74 1.11
C ASP A 489 -19.94 10.92 2.10
N ARG A 490 -21.11 11.53 2.32
CA ARG A 490 -21.28 12.60 3.32
C ARG A 490 -21.05 12.08 4.73
N ASN A 491 -21.53 10.87 5.01
CA ASN A 491 -21.36 10.17 6.29
C ASN A 491 -19.89 9.91 6.66
N ILE A 492 -18.97 9.96 5.69
CA ILE A 492 -17.53 9.83 5.94
C ILE A 492 -17.03 11.05 6.74
N PHE A 493 -17.50 12.25 6.40
CA PHE A 493 -16.99 13.50 6.98
C PHE A 493 -17.87 14.08 8.08
N GLU A 494 -19.12 13.66 8.20
CA GLU A 494 -20.06 14.15 9.21
C GLU A 494 -19.74 13.63 10.62
N ASP A 495 -20.21 14.34 11.64
CA ASP A 495 -20.11 13.91 13.04
C ASP A 495 -21.28 12.99 13.36
N ASP A 496 -20.98 11.76 13.79
CA ASP A 496 -21.98 10.88 14.37
C ASP A 496 -22.31 11.25 15.82
N SER A 497 -23.20 10.48 16.42
CA SER A 497 -23.71 10.71 17.78
C SER A 497 -22.62 10.56 18.85
N VAL A 498 -21.69 9.61 18.68
CA VAL A 498 -20.52 9.40 19.53
C VAL A 498 -19.58 10.61 19.48
N VAL A 499 -19.23 11.09 18.27
CA VAL A 499 -18.34 12.24 18.11
C VAL A 499 -18.96 13.51 18.67
N LYS A 500 -20.28 13.70 18.52
CA LYS A 500 -20.99 14.83 19.13
C LYS A 500 -20.86 14.80 20.66
N PHE A 501 -21.12 13.66 21.29
CA PHE A 501 -20.92 13.48 22.73
C PHE A 501 -19.48 13.80 23.16
N LEU A 502 -18.48 13.30 22.45
CA LEU A 502 -17.07 13.53 22.77
C LEU A 502 -16.64 15.00 22.59
N LYS A 503 -17.21 15.71 21.60
CA LYS A 503 -16.95 17.14 21.40
C LYS A 503 -17.59 18.04 22.45
N GLU A 504 -18.72 17.63 23.02
CA GLU A 504 -19.37 18.30 24.15
C GLU A 504 -18.56 18.10 25.45
N ASN A 505 -18.02 16.89 25.65
CA ASN A 505 -17.22 16.51 26.83
C ASN A 505 -15.72 16.81 26.67
N LYS A 506 -15.37 18.06 26.36
CA LYS A 506 -13.98 18.46 26.07
C LYS A 506 -12.99 18.07 27.17
N GLY A 507 -11.80 17.66 26.75
CA GLY A 507 -10.67 17.37 27.63
C GLY A 507 -9.48 16.78 26.87
N TYR A 508 -8.40 16.51 27.60
CA TYR A 508 -7.22 15.83 27.08
C TYR A 508 -7.19 14.41 27.64
N TYR A 509 -7.76 13.48 26.90
CA TYR A 509 -7.89 12.08 27.24
C TYR A 509 -7.85 11.24 25.97
N VAL A 510 -7.69 9.94 26.15
CA VAL A 510 -7.69 8.96 25.07
C VAL A 510 -8.99 8.16 25.10
N VAL A 511 -9.47 7.75 23.94
CA VAL A 511 -10.61 6.84 23.81
C VAL A 511 -10.18 5.45 23.39
N PHE A 512 -10.93 4.45 23.85
CA PHE A 512 -10.81 3.07 23.40
C PHE A 512 -12.03 2.68 22.54
N PRO A 513 -11.87 2.61 21.20
CA PRO A 513 -12.92 2.14 20.30
C PRO A 513 -13.07 0.61 20.33
N PHE A 514 -13.97 0.10 21.16
CA PHE A 514 -14.30 -1.33 21.25
C PHE A 514 -15.49 -1.66 20.34
N TYR A 515 -15.32 -2.29 19.19
CA TYR A 515 -16.41 -2.43 18.18
C TYR A 515 -17.06 -1.11 17.74
N TYR A 516 -16.29 -0.02 17.72
CA TYR A 516 -16.71 1.26 17.16
C TYR A 516 -15.66 1.75 16.18
N ARG A 517 -15.91 1.63 14.87
CA ARG A 517 -15.01 2.07 13.79
C ARG A 517 -13.53 1.74 14.07
N THR A 518 -13.26 0.57 14.66
CA THR A 518 -11.95 0.28 15.27
C THR A 518 -10.82 0.23 14.23
N ASP A 519 -11.17 -0.14 12.99
CA ASP A 519 -10.25 -0.34 11.86
C ASP A 519 -10.22 0.86 10.91
N GLU A 520 -10.61 2.05 11.37
CA GLU A 520 -10.63 3.28 10.59
C GLU A 520 -9.91 4.44 11.30
N ASN A 521 -9.34 5.36 10.52
CA ASN A 521 -8.71 6.58 11.04
C ASN A 521 -9.68 7.75 11.22
N TYR A 522 -10.98 7.46 11.38
CA TYR A 522 -12.04 8.47 11.50
C TYR A 522 -11.75 9.50 12.60
N PHE A 523 -11.26 9.07 13.76
CA PHE A 523 -10.92 9.97 14.87
C PHE A 523 -9.77 10.94 14.57
N THR A 524 -8.89 10.62 13.62
CA THR A 524 -7.85 11.56 13.16
C THR A 524 -8.46 12.81 12.54
N LEU A 525 -9.48 12.66 11.68
CA LEU A 525 -10.20 13.80 11.12
C LEU A 525 -10.90 14.63 12.20
N LYS A 526 -11.39 13.99 13.26
CA LYS A 526 -12.12 14.63 14.36
C LYS A 526 -11.22 15.18 15.46
N LYS A 527 -9.90 14.96 15.37
CA LYS A 527 -8.91 15.32 16.39
C LYS A 527 -9.23 14.72 17.77
N ILE A 528 -9.66 13.45 17.78
CA ILE A 528 -9.93 12.68 18.99
C ILE A 528 -8.79 11.67 19.16
N GLU A 529 -8.13 11.68 20.31
CA GLU A 529 -7.01 10.77 20.57
C GLU A 529 -7.51 9.36 20.88
N THR A 530 -6.88 8.36 20.28
CA THR A 530 -7.31 6.96 20.40
C THR A 530 -6.12 6.01 20.44
N ILE A 531 -6.29 4.88 21.15
CA ILE A 531 -5.35 3.75 21.07
C ILE A 531 -5.58 2.89 19.82
N GLY A 532 -6.72 3.06 19.13
CA GLY A 532 -7.10 2.31 17.92
C GLY A 532 -6.70 3.00 16.60
N GLY A 533 -7.26 2.49 15.51
CA GLY A 533 -7.05 2.98 14.13
C GLY A 533 -6.45 1.93 13.20
N HIS A 534 -6.09 2.35 11.99
CA HIS A 534 -5.53 1.50 10.95
C HIS A 534 -4.28 2.13 10.34
N HIS A 535 -3.19 1.37 10.26
CA HIS A 535 -1.99 1.82 9.55
C HIS A 535 -1.11 0.65 9.14
N GLY A 536 -0.28 0.79 8.11
CA GLY A 536 0.63 -0.26 7.66
C GLY A 536 1.76 -0.63 8.65
N VAL A 537 2.28 0.33 9.41
CA VAL A 537 3.39 0.15 10.38
C VAL A 537 2.98 0.54 11.81
N GLN A 538 2.56 -0.44 12.60
CA GLN A 538 2.03 -0.27 13.96
C GLN A 538 3.15 -0.12 15.00
N PRO A 539 2.96 0.72 16.05
CA PRO A 539 3.91 0.84 17.14
C PRO A 539 3.98 -0.45 17.97
N TYR A 540 5.15 -1.10 17.97
CA TYR A 540 5.38 -2.37 18.67
C TYR A 540 5.07 -2.29 20.15
N ARG A 541 5.55 -1.25 20.84
CA ARG A 541 5.43 -1.17 22.30
C ARG A 541 4.00 -1.00 22.78
N LEU A 542 3.21 -0.15 22.14
CA LEU A 542 1.78 -0.05 22.47
C LEU A 542 1.09 -1.40 22.24
N PHE A 543 1.28 -1.99 21.06
CA PHE A 543 0.61 -3.23 20.70
C PHE A 543 1.03 -4.39 21.60
N SER A 544 2.30 -4.46 21.99
CA SER A 544 2.72 -5.44 22.98
C SER A 544 2.11 -5.16 24.34
N LEU A 545 2.03 -3.91 24.80
CA LEU A 545 1.43 -3.59 26.09
C LEU A 545 -0.02 -4.08 26.21
N ILE A 546 -0.82 -3.82 25.17
CA ILE A 546 -2.26 -4.12 25.15
C ILE A 546 -2.61 -5.52 24.63
N GLY A 547 -1.62 -6.32 24.22
CA GLY A 547 -1.79 -7.71 23.77
C GLY A 547 -2.07 -7.92 22.28
N ALA A 548 -1.89 -6.89 21.45
CA ALA A 548 -2.21 -6.88 20.03
C ALA A 548 -1.04 -7.29 19.10
N GLU A 549 0.00 -7.94 19.61
CA GLU A 549 1.21 -8.28 18.83
C GLU A 549 0.93 -9.13 17.58
N GLY A 550 1.66 -8.84 16.49
CA GLY A 550 1.57 -9.54 15.22
C GLY A 550 0.33 -9.23 14.39
N ARG A 551 -0.49 -8.25 14.79
CA ARG A 551 -1.73 -7.89 14.09
C ARG A 551 -1.61 -6.54 13.40
N LEU A 552 -2.32 -6.41 12.27
CA LEU A 552 -2.36 -5.19 11.49
C LEU A 552 -3.38 -4.17 12.03
N MET A 553 -4.38 -4.68 12.75
CA MET A 553 -5.57 -3.96 13.17
C MET A 553 -5.85 -4.24 14.65
N LEU A 554 -6.33 -3.23 15.35
CA LEU A 554 -6.75 -3.35 16.74
C LEU A 554 -8.16 -3.93 16.73
N ASN A 555 -8.34 -5.16 17.21
CA ASN A 555 -9.66 -5.77 17.30
C ASN A 555 -9.93 -6.12 18.77
N PRO A 556 -11.18 -5.99 19.25
CA PRO A 556 -11.63 -6.55 20.52
C PRO A 556 -11.02 -7.90 20.91
N ALA A 557 -11.01 -8.86 19.98
CA ALA A 557 -10.46 -10.21 20.20
C ALA A 557 -8.95 -10.25 20.47
N THR A 558 -8.21 -9.17 20.19
CA THR A 558 -6.74 -9.08 20.31
C THR A 558 -6.27 -8.06 21.34
N THR A 559 -7.18 -7.30 21.98
CA THR A 559 -6.87 -6.43 23.13
C THR A 559 -7.05 -7.15 24.47
N THR A 560 -6.90 -8.48 24.49
CA THR A 560 -7.23 -9.31 25.66
C THR A 560 -6.42 -8.94 26.89
N GLU A 561 -5.17 -8.50 26.74
CA GLU A 561 -4.36 -8.05 27.87
C GLU A 561 -4.86 -6.73 28.46
N LEU A 562 -5.37 -5.81 27.64
CA LEU A 562 -6.03 -4.59 28.11
C LEU A 562 -7.33 -4.91 28.86
N LEU A 563 -8.14 -5.81 28.32
CA LEU A 563 -9.41 -6.21 28.95
C LEU A 563 -9.19 -6.96 30.28
N LYS A 564 -8.18 -7.83 30.35
CA LYS A 564 -7.81 -8.55 31.59
C LYS A 564 -7.19 -7.64 32.65
N ASN A 565 -6.60 -6.52 32.25
CA ASN A 565 -5.92 -5.59 33.16
C ASN A 565 -6.49 -4.17 33.02
N PRO A 566 -7.70 -3.88 33.56
CA PRO A 566 -8.37 -2.59 33.39
C PRO A 566 -7.54 -1.37 33.82
N LYS A 567 -6.60 -1.55 34.76
CA LYS A 567 -5.66 -0.53 35.23
C LYS A 567 -4.74 0.01 34.14
N LEU A 568 -4.52 -0.74 33.05
CA LEU A 568 -3.79 -0.22 31.89
C LEU A 568 -4.52 0.98 31.26
N SER A 569 -5.85 0.98 31.33
CA SER A 569 -6.67 2.11 30.87
C SER A 569 -6.38 3.38 31.67
N ASP A 570 -6.09 3.23 32.96
CA ASP A 570 -5.77 4.36 33.84
C ASP A 570 -4.46 5.01 33.39
N ILE A 571 -3.42 4.18 33.22
CA ILE A 571 -2.08 4.60 32.80
C ILE A 571 -2.12 5.21 31.40
N LEU A 572 -2.87 4.60 30.47
CA LEU A 572 -2.99 5.06 29.09
C LEU A 572 -3.95 6.26 28.92
N SER A 573 -4.39 6.87 30.02
CA SER A 573 -5.33 8.01 30.00
C SER A 573 -6.63 7.74 29.24
N ILE A 574 -7.07 6.48 29.23
CA ILE A 574 -8.31 6.08 28.57
C ILE A 574 -9.48 6.47 29.47
N ARG A 575 -10.19 7.52 29.07
CA ARG A 575 -11.38 8.01 29.77
C ARG A 575 -12.64 7.33 29.28
N TYR A 576 -12.80 7.19 27.96
CA TYR A 576 -14.01 6.65 27.37
C TYR A 576 -13.75 5.37 26.59
N VAL A 577 -14.58 4.37 26.84
CA VAL A 577 -14.66 3.13 26.08
C VAL A 577 -15.95 3.16 25.29
N ILE A 578 -15.85 3.00 23.98
CA ILE A 578 -16.95 3.22 23.04
C ILE A 578 -17.28 1.89 22.39
N THR A 579 -18.54 1.47 22.42
CA THR A 579 -18.96 0.24 21.76
C THR A 579 -20.30 0.37 21.08
N GLN A 580 -20.52 -0.42 20.03
CA GLN A 580 -21.88 -0.76 19.63
C GLN A 580 -22.57 -1.51 20.75
N LYS A 581 -23.90 -1.45 20.82
CA LYS A 581 -24.69 -2.14 21.84
C LYS A 581 -24.47 -3.66 21.73
N LEU A 582 -23.96 -4.26 22.79
CA LEU A 582 -23.63 -5.69 22.82
C LEU A 582 -24.73 -6.51 23.50
N PRO A 583 -24.95 -7.78 23.09
CA PRO A 583 -25.87 -8.66 23.79
C PRO A 583 -25.39 -8.89 25.24
N LYS A 584 -26.32 -8.82 26.20
CA LYS A 584 -26.02 -9.07 27.63
C LYS A 584 -25.80 -10.55 27.94
N GLU A 585 -26.46 -11.42 27.19
CA GLU A 585 -26.31 -12.87 27.26
C GLU A 585 -25.70 -13.35 25.95
N THR A 586 -24.47 -13.88 26.03
CA THR A 586 -23.76 -14.40 24.87
C THR A 586 -22.75 -15.45 25.30
N ASN A 587 -22.50 -16.42 24.43
CA ASN A 587 -21.45 -17.42 24.61
C ASN A 587 -20.09 -16.91 24.11
N GLU A 588 -20.01 -15.70 23.56
CA GLU A 588 -18.75 -15.12 23.09
C GLU A 588 -17.86 -14.67 24.27
N PRO A 589 -16.70 -15.31 24.52
CA PRO A 589 -15.88 -15.01 25.69
C PRO A 589 -15.40 -13.55 25.74
N ILE A 590 -15.23 -12.91 24.58
CA ILE A 590 -14.73 -11.54 24.50
C ILE A 590 -15.73 -10.51 24.99
N ILE A 591 -17.03 -10.74 24.77
CA ILE A 591 -18.09 -9.85 25.24
C ILE A 591 -18.23 -9.99 26.76
N SER A 592 -18.15 -11.22 27.29
CA SER A 592 -18.12 -11.46 28.73
C SER A 592 -16.93 -10.77 29.40
N LEU A 593 -15.75 -10.88 28.80
CA LEU A 593 -14.53 -10.21 29.28
C LEU A 593 -14.66 -8.67 29.20
N PHE A 594 -15.33 -8.15 28.17
CA PHE A 594 -15.62 -6.72 28.07
C PHE A 594 -16.51 -6.23 29.21
N TYR A 595 -17.60 -6.93 29.53
CA TYR A 595 -18.47 -6.54 30.65
C TYR A 595 -17.76 -6.64 32.01
N GLU A 596 -16.84 -7.60 32.17
CA GLU A 596 -15.96 -7.64 33.34
C GLU A 596 -15.03 -6.42 33.39
N TYR A 597 -14.43 -6.05 32.25
CA TYR A 597 -13.55 -4.89 32.11
C TYR A 597 -14.27 -3.56 32.45
N VAL A 598 -15.50 -3.34 31.95
CA VAL A 598 -16.28 -2.12 32.22
C VAL A 598 -17.14 -2.19 33.49
N LYS A 599 -17.03 -3.25 34.31
CA LYS A 599 -17.91 -3.48 35.48
C LYS A 599 -17.94 -2.31 36.47
N ASN A 600 -16.81 -1.62 36.64
CA ASN A 600 -16.66 -0.47 37.55
C ASN A 600 -16.69 0.87 36.83
N TYR A 601 -17.09 0.91 35.55
CA TYR A 601 -17.15 2.12 34.75
C TYR A 601 -18.58 2.64 34.73
N ASN A 602 -18.74 3.95 34.58
CA ASN A 602 -20.06 4.57 34.52
C ASN A 602 -20.55 4.56 33.07
N LYS A 603 -21.72 3.97 32.78
CA LYS A 603 -22.34 4.17 31.46
C LYS A 603 -22.87 5.60 31.39
N VAL A 604 -22.26 6.43 30.54
CA VAL A 604 -22.55 7.87 30.43
C VAL A 604 -23.34 8.24 29.18
N TYR A 605 -23.46 7.31 28.23
CA TYR A 605 -24.17 7.52 26.97
C TYR A 605 -24.77 6.20 26.45
N ASP A 606 -25.98 6.25 25.91
CA ASP A 606 -26.69 5.16 25.22
C ASP A 606 -27.73 5.79 24.28
N ASP A 607 -27.56 5.63 22.96
CA ASP A 607 -28.53 6.10 21.96
C ASP A 607 -29.31 4.97 21.28
N GLY A 608 -29.26 3.77 21.87
CA GLY A 608 -29.84 2.56 21.30
C GLY A 608 -28.91 1.81 20.35
N PHE A 609 -27.93 2.48 19.73
CA PHE A 609 -26.94 1.86 18.83
C PHE A 609 -25.54 1.79 19.44
N PHE A 610 -25.10 2.88 20.07
CA PHE A 610 -23.80 2.99 20.72
C PHE A 610 -23.94 3.22 22.22
N GLU A 611 -23.00 2.67 22.98
CA GLU A 611 -22.84 2.86 24.41
C GLU A 611 -21.43 3.42 24.69
N ILE A 612 -21.34 4.36 25.65
CA ILE A 612 -20.07 4.91 26.12
C ILE A 612 -19.95 4.70 27.63
N TYR A 613 -18.83 4.10 28.02
CA TYR A 613 -18.46 3.86 29.41
C TYR A 613 -17.31 4.78 29.80
N GLU A 614 -17.48 5.52 30.88
CA GLU A 614 -16.47 6.39 31.47
C GLU A 614 -15.69 5.65 32.56
N ASN A 615 -14.37 5.60 32.40
CA ASN A 615 -13.44 5.16 33.44
C ASN A 615 -13.28 6.27 34.49
N PRO A 616 -13.74 6.09 35.74
CA PRO A 616 -13.59 7.12 36.77
C PRO A 616 -12.15 7.27 37.30
N ASN A 617 -11.26 6.31 37.03
CA ASN A 617 -9.89 6.26 37.56
C ASN A 617 -8.81 6.65 36.54
N TYR A 618 -9.20 7.14 35.36
CA TYR A 618 -8.25 7.49 34.31
C TYR A 618 -7.24 8.54 34.77
N TYR A 619 -5.98 8.40 34.37
CA TYR A 619 -5.00 9.46 34.59
C TYR A 619 -5.16 10.55 33.54
N PRO A 620 -5.09 11.84 33.91
CA PRO A 620 -5.03 12.92 32.94
C PRO A 620 -3.88 12.71 31.96
N LYS A 621 -3.95 13.34 30.77
CA LYS A 621 -2.88 13.26 29.75
C LYS A 621 -1.48 13.58 30.29
N PHE A 622 -1.42 14.43 31.32
CA PHE A 622 -0.23 14.75 32.07
C PHE A 622 -0.46 14.46 33.55
N TYR A 623 0.39 13.63 34.15
CA TYR A 623 0.25 13.25 35.55
C TYR A 623 1.62 13.06 36.21
N PHE A 624 1.66 13.12 37.54
CA PHE A 624 2.88 13.00 38.31
C PHE A 624 3.04 11.63 38.98
N VAL A 625 4.28 11.17 39.06
CA VAL A 625 4.65 9.98 39.82
C VAL A 625 5.94 10.26 40.60
N SER A 626 5.96 9.99 41.89
CA SER A 626 7.08 10.29 42.81
C SER A 626 7.97 9.09 43.15
N SER A 627 7.60 7.89 42.68
CA SER A 627 8.35 6.65 42.91
C SER A 627 8.54 5.88 41.62
N TYR A 628 9.67 5.19 41.51
CA TYR A 628 9.99 4.38 40.34
C TYR A 628 10.52 3.00 40.72
N LYS A 629 10.48 2.10 39.74
CA LYS A 629 11.23 0.84 39.76
C LYS A 629 11.94 0.65 38.42
N VAL A 630 13.11 0.02 38.48
CA VAL A 630 13.82 -0.44 37.28
C VAL A 630 13.50 -1.90 37.07
N SER A 631 13.09 -2.24 35.85
CA SER A 631 12.71 -3.58 35.48
C SER A 631 13.44 -4.05 34.24
N LYS A 632 13.95 -5.28 34.30
CA LYS A 632 14.44 -5.99 33.11
C LYS A 632 13.31 -6.43 32.18
N ASN A 633 12.08 -6.50 32.69
CA ASN A 633 10.90 -6.88 31.92
C ASN A 633 9.74 -5.91 32.20
N PRO A 634 9.89 -4.64 31.78
CA PRO A 634 9.00 -3.54 32.17
C PRO A 634 7.54 -3.78 31.77
N ILE A 635 7.29 -4.49 30.68
CA ILE A 635 5.93 -4.76 30.20
C ILE A 635 5.10 -5.57 31.21
N ILE A 636 5.68 -6.61 31.82
CA ILE A 636 5.02 -7.43 32.83
C ILE A 636 4.72 -6.59 34.08
N ASP A 637 5.70 -5.79 34.47
CA ASP A 637 5.60 -4.92 35.64
C ASP A 637 4.56 -3.82 35.49
N VAL A 638 4.40 -3.26 34.28
CA VAL A 638 3.35 -2.28 33.97
C VAL A 638 1.97 -2.95 33.97
N ARG A 639 1.84 -4.17 33.42
CA ARG A 639 0.57 -4.92 33.43
C ARG A 639 0.10 -5.25 34.85
N ASN A 640 1.04 -5.55 35.76
CA ASN A 640 0.72 -5.85 37.17
C ASN A 640 0.51 -4.61 38.04
N TYR A 641 0.64 -3.41 37.46
CA TYR A 641 0.51 -2.06 38.05
C TYR A 641 0.60 -1.92 39.58
N ASP A 642 1.73 -1.39 40.06
CA ASP A 642 2.02 -1.11 41.48
C ASP A 642 2.13 0.39 41.80
N LYS A 643 1.52 1.27 40.99
CA LYS A 643 1.58 2.74 41.12
C LYS A 643 2.98 3.36 41.03
N LYS A 644 4.00 2.59 40.62
CA LYS A 644 5.35 3.08 40.39
C LYS A 644 5.61 3.31 38.91
N LEU A 645 6.43 4.31 38.61
CA LEU A 645 6.91 4.54 37.26
C LEU A 645 7.91 3.44 36.88
N VAL A 646 7.72 2.76 35.76
CA VAL A 646 8.59 1.64 35.36
C VAL A 646 9.61 2.09 34.34
N PHE A 647 10.90 1.96 34.68
CA PHE A 647 12.02 2.24 33.79
C PHE A 647 12.68 0.93 33.32
N GLU A 648 13.18 0.92 32.07
CA GLU A 648 14.04 -0.16 31.56
C GLU A 648 15.47 -0.08 32.10
N ASN A 649 15.98 1.13 32.30
CA ASN A 649 17.32 1.40 32.79
C ASN A 649 17.26 2.46 33.90
N GLU A 650 18.23 2.43 34.80
CA GLU A 650 18.33 3.40 35.89
C GLU A 650 18.31 4.86 35.34
N PRO A 651 17.41 5.73 35.83
CA PRO A 651 17.40 7.13 35.42
C PRO A 651 18.55 7.90 36.07
N ASP A 652 19.10 8.87 35.33
CA ASP A 652 20.18 9.73 35.85
C ASP A 652 19.67 10.63 37.01
N GLU A 653 18.49 11.21 36.85
CA GLU A 653 17.80 11.96 37.90
C GLU A 653 16.89 11.01 38.68
N LYS A 654 17.27 10.67 39.92
CA LYS A 654 16.56 9.71 40.78
C LYS A 654 15.59 10.42 41.71
N ILE A 655 14.30 10.18 41.51
CA ILE A 655 13.24 10.71 42.37
C ILE A 655 12.45 9.52 42.93
N ASN A 656 12.62 9.22 44.21
CA ASN A 656 11.90 8.12 44.83
C ASN A 656 11.50 8.46 46.26
N HIS A 657 10.23 8.80 46.44
CA HIS A 657 9.64 9.02 47.75
C HIS A 657 8.16 8.63 47.76
N ASN A 658 7.65 8.35 48.96
CA ASN A 658 6.26 7.96 49.20
C ASN A 658 5.37 9.14 49.65
N GLU A 659 5.91 10.36 49.67
CA GLU A 659 5.12 11.56 50.01
C GLU A 659 4.00 11.80 48.99
N GLU A 660 2.87 12.31 49.48
CA GLU A 660 1.75 12.73 48.63
C GLU A 660 2.19 13.83 47.66
N ILE A 661 1.84 13.69 46.40
CA ILE A 661 2.21 14.66 45.36
C ILE A 661 1.21 15.80 45.38
N ARG A 662 1.67 16.97 45.79
CA ARG A 662 0.92 18.23 45.65
C ARG A 662 1.45 18.98 44.45
N ALA A 663 0.65 19.00 43.40
CA ALA A 663 1.00 19.63 42.13
C ALA A 663 -0.22 20.18 41.43
N ASN A 664 -0.02 21.22 40.62
CA ASN A 664 -1.01 21.75 39.71
C ASN A 664 -0.43 21.81 38.29
N ILE A 665 -1.22 21.40 37.30
CA ILE A 665 -0.86 21.47 35.88
C ILE A 665 -1.93 22.28 35.15
N GLU A 666 -1.51 23.35 34.51
CA GLU A 666 -2.33 24.12 33.58
C GLU A 666 -1.80 23.92 32.16
N ILE A 667 -2.64 23.41 31.25
CA ILE A 667 -2.28 23.20 29.85
C ILE A 667 -2.47 24.52 29.11
N LEU A 668 -1.37 25.21 28.82
CA LEU A 668 -1.38 26.51 28.13
C LEU A 668 -1.57 26.34 26.62
N LYS A 669 -1.00 25.28 26.03
CA LYS A 669 -1.16 24.95 24.62
C LYS A 669 -0.98 23.44 24.42
N PHE A 670 -1.83 22.86 23.58
CA PHE A 670 -1.71 21.46 23.16
C PHE A 670 -1.99 21.37 21.66
N SER A 671 -1.01 20.89 20.92
CA SER A 671 -1.04 20.70 19.48
C SER A 671 -0.17 19.51 19.09
N GLU A 672 -0.32 19.03 17.86
CA GLU A 672 0.32 17.84 17.32
C GLU A 672 1.83 17.80 17.59
N ASN A 673 2.54 18.89 17.28
CA ASN A 673 4.01 18.96 17.41
C ASN A 673 4.50 19.62 18.70
N TYR A 674 3.59 20.18 19.51
CA TYR A 674 3.97 21.08 20.59
C TYR A 674 2.95 21.11 21.73
N VAL A 675 3.46 20.95 22.94
CA VAL A 675 2.71 21.07 24.19
C VAL A 675 3.41 22.08 25.09
N LYS A 676 2.64 22.97 25.72
CA LYS A 676 3.11 23.90 26.75
C LYS A 676 2.25 23.78 28.00
N LEU A 677 2.90 23.59 29.13
CA LEU A 677 2.31 23.41 30.44
C LEU A 677 2.88 24.44 31.41
N LYS A 678 2.04 24.94 32.31
CA LYS A 678 2.49 25.59 33.53
C LYS A 678 2.31 24.61 34.68
N VAL A 679 3.40 24.34 35.37
CA VAL A 679 3.49 23.33 36.42
C VAL A 679 3.90 24.01 37.71
N VAL A 680 3.16 23.75 38.78
CA VAL A 680 3.51 24.11 40.15
C VAL A 680 3.65 22.80 40.91
N LEU A 681 4.82 22.55 41.51
CA LEU A 681 5.14 21.27 42.11
C LEU A 681 5.77 21.46 43.50
N GLU A 682 5.15 20.90 44.55
CA GLU A 682 5.65 21.05 45.92
C GLU A 682 6.74 20.04 46.29
N ASN A 683 6.77 18.87 45.63
CA ASN A 683 7.70 17.77 45.88
C ASN A 683 8.27 17.26 44.56
N SER A 684 9.57 16.94 44.49
CA SER A 684 10.18 16.44 43.26
C SER A 684 9.42 15.23 42.70
N SER A 685 9.09 15.20 41.42
CA SER A 685 8.29 14.12 40.81
C SER A 685 8.63 13.99 39.33
N TYR A 686 8.33 12.83 38.76
CA TYR A 686 8.33 12.67 37.31
C TYR A 686 7.00 13.16 36.75
N LEU A 687 7.04 14.09 35.79
CA LEU A 687 5.92 14.46 34.96
C LEU A 687 5.84 13.48 33.79
N VAL A 688 4.78 12.68 33.74
CA VAL A 688 4.50 11.74 32.66
C VAL A 688 3.65 12.43 31.60
N PHE A 689 4.03 12.27 30.34
CA PHE A 689 3.24 12.60 29.17
C PHE A 689 2.71 11.31 28.56
N SER A 690 1.39 11.14 28.63
CA SER A 690 0.65 9.93 28.27
C SER A 690 0.55 9.76 26.75
N GLU A 691 1.68 9.52 26.09
CA GLU A 691 1.86 9.48 24.64
C GLU A 691 3.04 8.56 24.29
N ASN A 692 3.02 7.92 23.11
CA ASN A 692 4.14 7.07 22.68
C ASN A 692 5.49 7.82 22.65
N TYR A 693 6.50 7.19 23.22
CA TYR A 693 7.88 7.66 23.22
C TYR A 693 8.45 7.61 21.81
N HIS A 694 8.98 8.75 21.38
CA HIS A 694 9.79 8.86 20.17
C HIS A 694 11.05 9.67 20.47
N HIS A 695 12.20 9.24 19.95
CA HIS A 695 13.49 9.89 20.23
C HIS A 695 13.61 11.30 19.62
N GLN A 696 12.62 11.75 18.84
CA GLN A 696 12.55 13.11 18.28
C GLN A 696 11.75 14.08 19.16
N TRP A 697 11.06 13.60 20.21
CA TRP A 697 10.51 14.47 21.24
C TRP A 697 11.62 15.07 22.09
N ARG A 698 11.49 16.35 22.41
CA ARG A 698 12.36 17.12 23.31
C ARG A 698 11.50 17.78 24.36
N ALA A 699 12.05 17.92 25.56
CA ALA A 699 11.41 18.68 26.63
C ALA A 699 12.28 19.86 27.05
N TYR A 700 11.64 20.97 27.37
CA TYR A 700 12.29 22.16 27.91
C TYR A 700 11.61 22.57 29.21
N VAL A 701 12.39 22.91 30.23
CA VAL A 701 11.92 23.37 31.53
C VAL A 701 12.49 24.76 31.75
N ASN A 702 11.63 25.77 31.77
CA ASN A 702 12.02 27.20 31.78
C ASN A 702 13.04 27.52 30.67
N GLY A 703 12.82 26.98 29.46
CA GLY A 703 13.68 27.17 28.29
C GLY A 703 14.95 26.32 28.25
N LYS A 704 15.28 25.55 29.30
CA LYS A 704 16.45 24.66 29.32
C LYS A 704 16.05 23.24 28.93
N GLU A 705 16.82 22.63 28.02
CA GLU A 705 16.55 21.27 27.56
C GLU A 705 16.67 20.26 28.73
N LYS A 706 15.70 19.35 28.81
CA LYS A 706 15.64 18.28 29.80
C LYS A 706 15.50 16.92 29.12
N LYS A 707 16.16 15.91 29.67
CA LYS A 707 16.14 14.54 29.13
C LYS A 707 14.71 13.98 29.21
N VAL A 708 14.22 13.47 28.08
CA VAL A 708 12.96 12.73 28.00
C VAL A 708 13.26 11.25 28.23
N TYR A 709 12.64 10.67 29.24
CA TYR A 709 12.75 9.26 29.56
C TYR A 709 11.62 8.46 28.91
N ARG A 710 11.93 7.25 28.45
CA ARG A 710 10.92 6.23 28.13
C ARG A 710 10.53 5.50 29.41
N VAL A 711 9.25 5.52 29.75
CA VAL A 711 8.71 4.96 30.98
C VAL A 711 7.44 4.19 30.70
N ASN A 712 7.01 3.33 31.63
CA ASN A 712 5.80 2.50 31.50
C ASN A 712 5.73 1.81 30.14
N TRP A 713 6.87 1.29 29.72
CA TRP A 713 7.13 0.67 28.42
C TRP A 713 7.04 1.63 27.22
N THR A 714 5.96 2.40 27.03
CA THR A 714 5.76 3.23 25.83
C THR A 714 5.66 4.74 26.10
N GLN A 715 5.45 5.20 27.34
CA GLN A 715 5.20 6.62 27.64
C GLN A 715 6.47 7.46 27.73
N MET A 716 6.30 8.78 27.73
CA MET A 716 7.37 9.77 27.95
C MET A 716 7.29 10.34 29.37
N ALA A 717 8.43 10.65 29.98
CA ALA A 717 8.47 11.42 31.22
C ALA A 717 9.69 12.33 31.33
N ILE A 718 9.59 13.34 32.18
CA ILE A 718 10.72 14.17 32.62
C ILE A 718 10.75 14.22 34.15
N ALA A 719 11.95 14.26 34.72
CA ALA A 719 12.10 14.56 36.15
C ALA A 719 11.83 16.05 36.39
N LEU A 720 11.21 16.42 37.50
CA LEU A 720 11.07 17.81 37.95
C LEU A 720 11.35 17.87 39.45
N ASN A 721 12.07 18.90 39.89
CA ASN A 721 12.25 19.16 41.31
C ASN A 721 11.09 20.00 41.83
N LYS A 722 11.03 20.25 43.14
CA LYS A 722 10.10 21.27 43.69
C LYS A 722 10.30 22.63 43.00
N GLY A 723 9.21 23.24 42.57
CA GLY A 723 9.20 24.60 42.03
C GLY A 723 8.11 24.86 41.00
N ASP A 724 8.20 26.05 40.40
CA ASP A 724 7.29 26.53 39.36
C ASP A 724 8.00 26.52 38.00
N TYR A 725 7.35 25.88 37.02
CA TYR A 725 7.95 25.64 35.72
C TYR A 725 6.97 25.95 34.58
N ILE A 726 7.53 26.49 33.50
CA ILE A 726 6.98 26.33 32.16
C ILE A 726 7.66 25.12 31.55
N VAL A 727 6.87 24.09 31.26
CA VAL A 727 7.33 22.87 30.62
C VAL A 727 6.83 22.85 29.18
N GLU A 728 7.73 22.60 28.24
CA GLU A 728 7.42 22.51 26.81
C GLU A 728 7.87 21.17 26.27
N PHE A 729 6.95 20.39 25.68
CA PHE A 729 7.31 19.24 24.85
C PHE A 729 7.23 19.66 23.39
N VAL A 730 8.29 19.38 22.62
CA VAL A 730 8.41 19.77 21.22
C VAL A 730 8.84 18.56 20.40
N TYR A 731 8.07 18.19 19.39
CA TYR A 731 8.48 17.21 18.39
C TYR A 731 9.42 17.89 17.39
N LYS A 732 10.70 17.49 17.37
CA LYS A 732 11.71 18.03 16.45
C LYS A 732 12.00 17.03 15.33
N PRO A 733 11.39 17.18 14.14
CA PRO A 733 11.47 16.22 13.04
C PRO A 733 12.79 16.38 12.24
N ASN A 734 13.92 16.22 12.92
CA ASN A 734 15.25 16.44 12.35
C ASN A 734 15.53 15.49 11.18
N LEU A 735 15.10 14.22 11.31
CA LEU A 735 15.27 13.24 10.24
C LEU A 735 14.43 13.61 9.01
N GLU A 736 13.21 14.10 9.21
CA GLU A 736 12.33 14.55 8.14
C GLU A 736 12.90 15.77 7.42
N PHE A 737 13.51 16.73 8.13
CA PHE A 737 14.17 17.89 7.50
C PHE A 737 15.42 17.47 6.70
N LEU A 738 16.23 16.55 7.23
CA LEU A 738 17.36 15.98 6.50
C LEU A 738 16.88 15.27 5.22
N SER A 739 15.80 14.51 5.35
CA SER A 739 15.09 13.85 4.26
C SER A 739 14.62 14.82 3.18
N LEU A 740 13.95 15.90 3.58
CA LEU A 740 13.50 16.93 2.65
C LEU A 740 14.68 17.60 1.94
N THR A 741 15.83 17.76 2.63
CA THR A 741 17.05 18.29 2.03
C THR A 741 17.57 17.38 0.91
N PHE A 742 17.68 16.07 1.15
CA PHE A 742 18.06 15.10 0.10
C PHE A 742 17.09 15.09 -1.09
N TYR A 743 15.79 15.15 -0.80
CA TYR A 743 14.74 15.23 -1.81
C TYR A 743 14.89 16.46 -2.70
N ILE A 744 14.93 17.66 -2.09
CA ILE A 744 15.06 18.93 -2.81
C ILE A 744 16.37 18.97 -3.60
N PHE A 745 17.49 18.59 -2.96
CA PHE A 745 18.79 18.57 -3.60
C PHE A 745 18.85 17.63 -4.81
N GLY A 746 18.28 16.43 -4.69
CA GLY A 746 18.21 15.46 -5.79
C GLY A 746 17.41 15.99 -6.99
N PHE A 747 16.26 16.63 -6.75
CA PHE A 747 15.47 17.25 -7.83
C PHE A 747 16.14 18.50 -8.43
N ILE A 748 16.86 19.30 -7.63
CA ILE A 748 17.68 20.40 -8.14
C ILE A 748 18.78 19.88 -9.06
N ILE A 749 19.51 18.82 -8.66
CA ILE A 749 20.53 18.20 -9.51
C ILE A 749 19.91 17.73 -10.83
N LEU A 750 18.76 17.04 -10.76
CA LEU A 750 18.03 16.62 -11.97
C LEU A 750 17.68 17.82 -12.86
N GLY A 751 17.09 18.88 -12.29
CA GLY A 751 16.66 20.08 -13.01
C GLY A 751 17.82 20.84 -13.65
N LEU A 752 18.89 21.11 -12.89
CA LEU A 752 20.11 21.75 -13.40
C LEU A 752 20.77 20.92 -14.50
N SER A 753 20.81 19.60 -14.34
CA SER A 753 21.33 18.70 -15.36
C SER A 753 20.53 18.78 -16.66
N PHE A 754 19.20 18.93 -16.59
CA PHE A 754 18.36 19.15 -17.76
C PHE A 754 18.64 20.50 -18.45
N ILE A 755 18.83 21.57 -17.68
CA ILE A 755 19.13 22.91 -18.19
C ILE A 755 20.49 22.92 -18.90
N LEU A 756 21.52 22.35 -18.28
CA LEU A 756 22.87 22.26 -18.87
C LEU A 756 22.88 21.50 -20.20
N LEU A 757 22.04 20.47 -20.36
CA LEU A 757 21.89 19.76 -21.63
C LEU A 757 21.18 20.57 -22.71
N ARG A 758 20.34 21.55 -22.36
CA ARG A 758 19.73 22.47 -23.33
C ARG A 758 20.71 23.55 -23.78
N ILE A 759 21.55 24.07 -22.88
CA ILE A 759 22.54 25.12 -23.21
C ILE A 759 23.65 24.60 -24.13
N LYS A 760 24.00 23.30 -24.05
CA LYS A 760 25.01 22.66 -24.91
C LYS A 760 24.52 22.31 -26.32
N LYS A 761 23.25 22.52 -26.64
CA LYS A 761 22.67 22.34 -27.97
C LYS A 761 22.46 23.68 -28.62
#